data_AF-A0A094C6M1-F1
#
_entry.id   AF-A0A094C6M1-F1
#
_cell.length_a   1.000
_cell.length_b   1.000
_cell.length_c   1.000
_cell.angle_alpha   90.00
_cell.angle_beta   90.00
_cell.angle_gamma   90.00
#
_symmetry.space_group_name_H-M   'P 1'
#
loop_
_entity.id
_entity.type
_entity.pdbx_description
1 polymer ?
#
loop_
_entity_poly.entity_id
_entity_poly.type
_entity_poly.pdbx_seq_one_letter_code
_entity_poly.pdbx_strand_id
1 'polypeptide(L)'
;MNSLLVQWFPTFATVTSVVVAILLGQSKSKSWLRTHWSGNFGNNVFLDKSTEIKIESTHRKWAAQNKESDDENLDELKSIKQLYYQLHNLEKFPEVLPQAKRLLVSLLEETSTAGRALPLHDTILSVESFSRHGLEEFQHRRDRRIGKEWEDYNVRRKEGSPRELVSDREEAIWWLKQLSPVKYVDGAWLGYIGKVTTPFALWKTMKGAWQILSEELGDGDLRKNHVHLYHKLLETTAPDLPTAESLDYGHPRHQLNELSVWKSAIAQLLISLFPHEFLPEIIGFNLHFESISIDTLKATRELKEVGLDPYYFLLHISIDNTHSGHSAIAIEVVCEYMNHILKSEGEEAARKAWGKLQAGFLLSSCLPGTVICPSQKKSGNSSNVPLNPTEIKVINIFRAKAQVAHGFHCSSRVKIGSRSVADWLDPVALESKEWQKGLIDALSSSKYWICKGDSGKSRFIQELQWNGRMFGSFTQDEYNVLTEWIDALPNKSSILRALNSDGHEDVPGDSDDILSGYPVFQQSFSSSSLGIPKSFQPATASFTFQTLPSLDIGERPVIERLLPLWISHPCLLQTFVSVPIRTKNSFACTIVKILRAQGGFDIERECPAGMDEVQRDNSFGLAGIGLNMMVQQELSPTALPSLKEILKIFPSDFAVQMLHVSMRPMAYKGMLIGMATAFAEMHSVLSKSQSGLLSIQDQDILQRIAHRELEGLELCWRELENDEKAYAGCCGGYVWAASEIMKCFQSMSLPAVPNGCILCGKLCYGLDVGQTIRTSSGPVSGHAGSIESKVSAYLGIPYAQPPVGKLRFMPPEKYHGDKPISGKSVGDACPANTQFAARGNDLNNYDMALANLTAQGIATLSDLFQVKATFSEDCLNLNVWVPTGGEDLKAVMIYIYGGSYNSGSTQIGYYDGQHLAAEQDVIVVNFNYRVDILGFHGDPESENHNPGFLDQRLAVEWVRDNIRAFGGDPARLTLFGQSAGSASVDHYGYSYASDPIVSGFIMESGAAGFGRPLPLNNAEAWYSVSSTLGCGTNDTASYPDMLSCLQKKDFKELFAAIGSNSFGPSVDGITGFDDYPALSKAGKFAQLPLLTGNNDFETGAYIPIVALNGATQDHEYWVNYGNSEFACPAGARANVSASHNLPIWRYRWFGNFPNTRLYTNPDSGAWHCSEIAFIWNTLPAGPEIPADTEAEVSIREYVQGAWAAFAKAPYTGLKEYRGGWPQYSPYRPSLIRLAYNNVTGTNVASSGIYDESCLTTYPVANKCCS
;
A
#
# COMPACT_ATOMS: atom_id res chain seq x y z
N MET A 1 -54.98 31.80 -2.77
CA MET A 1 -55.94 32.10 -1.68
C MET A 1 -56.00 30.89 -0.77
N ASN A 2 -56.05 31.12 0.55
CA ASN A 2 -56.52 30.21 1.61
C ASN A 2 -56.00 28.74 1.55
N SER A 3 -54.91 28.40 2.28
CA SER A 3 -54.93 27.97 3.69
C SER A 3 -55.54 26.57 3.90
N LEU A 4 -55.02 25.61 4.68
CA LEU A 4 -53.82 25.39 5.50
C LEU A 4 -54.08 24.03 6.20
N LEU A 5 -53.02 23.27 6.55
CA LEU A 5 -52.95 22.32 7.70
C LEU A 5 -53.64 20.91 7.68
N VAL A 6 -52.80 19.93 8.08
CA VAL A 6 -53.04 18.80 9.04
C VAL A 6 -53.42 17.36 8.55
N GLN A 7 -52.37 16.54 8.45
CA GLN A 7 -52.11 15.21 9.08
C GLN A 7 -52.94 13.93 8.79
N TRP A 8 -52.25 12.97 8.14
CA TRP A 8 -51.95 11.57 8.56
C TRP A 8 -53.04 10.48 8.84
N PHE A 9 -52.99 9.41 8.01
CA PHE A 9 -53.12 7.95 8.36
C PHE A 9 -54.49 7.40 8.89
N PRO A 10 -54.75 6.05 8.95
CA PRO A 10 -54.55 5.03 7.89
C PRO A 10 -55.54 3.81 7.80
N THR A 11 -55.45 3.04 6.70
CA THR A 11 -55.57 1.54 6.56
C THR A 11 -56.91 0.75 6.66
N PHE A 12 -56.87 -0.46 6.04
CA PHE A 12 -57.81 -1.63 6.08
C PHE A 12 -59.16 -1.46 5.34
N ALA A 13 -59.81 -2.47 4.72
CA ALA A 13 -59.60 -3.93 4.54
C ALA A 13 -60.51 -4.47 3.38
N THR A 14 -60.47 -5.67 2.76
CA THR A 14 -59.57 -6.85 2.56
C THR A 14 -60.18 -7.77 1.43
N VAL A 15 -59.69 -9.01 1.22
CA VAL A 15 -60.38 -10.26 0.74
C VAL A 15 -59.81 -10.97 -0.53
N THR A 16 -58.90 -11.91 -0.24
CA THR A 16 -58.73 -13.33 -0.67
C THR A 16 -59.83 -14.06 -1.51
N SER A 17 -59.65 -15.19 -2.24
CA SER A 17 -58.55 -16.18 -2.49
C SER A 17 -58.94 -17.18 -3.63
N VAL A 18 -58.15 -18.28 -3.84
CA VAL A 18 -58.54 -19.61 -4.46
C VAL A 18 -58.40 -19.74 -6.02
N VAL A 19 -57.87 -20.81 -6.68
CA VAL A 19 -56.89 -21.90 -6.37
C VAL A 19 -56.40 -22.60 -7.67
N VAL A 20 -55.21 -23.22 -7.60
CA VAL A 20 -54.58 -24.33 -8.38
C VAL A 20 -55.23 -24.92 -9.66
N ALA A 21 -54.41 -24.95 -10.72
CA ALA A 21 -54.29 -25.90 -11.86
C ALA A 21 -55.50 -26.34 -12.72
N ILE A 22 -55.33 -26.18 -14.04
CA ILE A 22 -55.68 -27.19 -15.05
C ILE A 22 -54.72 -27.05 -16.27
N LEU A 23 -54.13 -28.18 -16.68
CA LEU A 23 -53.72 -28.63 -18.03
C LEU A 23 -53.16 -27.61 -19.07
N LEU A 24 -52.12 -27.88 -19.87
CA LEU A 24 -51.28 -29.08 -20.09
C LEU A 24 -50.03 -28.69 -20.92
N GLY A 25 -48.90 -29.41 -20.80
CA GLY A 25 -47.76 -29.20 -21.72
C GLY A 25 -46.38 -29.74 -21.28
N GLN A 26 -46.24 -31.03 -20.95
CA GLN A 26 -44.93 -31.65 -20.66
C GLN A 26 -44.27 -32.28 -21.89
N SER A 27 -42.94 -32.49 -21.78
CA SER A 27 -42.13 -33.49 -22.52
C SER A 27 -41.76 -33.12 -23.97
N LYS A 28 -40.48 -33.09 -24.34
CA LYS A 28 -39.58 -34.26 -24.34
C LYS A 28 -38.12 -33.98 -23.92
N SER A 29 -37.42 -35.05 -23.57
CA SER A 29 -36.03 -35.09 -23.12
C SER A 29 -35.29 -36.31 -23.69
N LYS A 30 -33.96 -36.18 -23.92
CA LYS A 30 -32.85 -37.17 -23.91
C LYS A 30 -31.66 -36.56 -24.68
N SER A 31 -30.39 -36.50 -24.25
CA SER A 31 -29.55 -37.17 -23.22
C SER A 31 -28.82 -38.47 -23.64
N TRP A 32 -27.55 -38.35 -24.04
CA TRP A 32 -26.42 -39.31 -23.89
C TRP A 32 -25.11 -38.56 -24.32
N LEU A 33 -23.94 -38.59 -23.66
CA LEU A 33 -23.07 -39.68 -23.15
C LEU A 33 -22.40 -40.51 -24.27
N ARG A 34 -21.11 -40.92 -24.21
CA ARG A 34 -19.90 -40.40 -23.52
C ARG A 34 -18.64 -41.12 -24.10
N THR A 35 -17.49 -40.43 -24.24
CA THR A 35 -16.08 -40.93 -24.17
C THR A 35 -15.68 -42.38 -24.55
N HIS A 36 -14.59 -42.58 -25.31
CA HIS A 36 -13.35 -43.28 -24.84
C HIS A 36 -12.18 -43.29 -25.87
N TRP A 37 -10.95 -42.97 -25.39
CA TRP A 37 -9.59 -43.50 -25.76
C TRP A 37 -9.13 -43.41 -27.24
N SER A 38 -7.85 -43.48 -27.65
CA SER A 38 -6.46 -43.38 -27.10
C SER A 38 -5.54 -43.28 -28.34
N GLY A 39 -4.30 -42.76 -28.42
CA GLY A 39 -3.23 -42.38 -27.51
C GLY A 39 -1.88 -42.47 -28.28
N ASN A 40 -0.78 -41.86 -27.77
CA ASN A 40 0.64 -42.04 -28.14
C ASN A 40 1.26 -41.48 -29.46
N PHE A 41 2.32 -40.67 -29.27
CA PHE A 41 3.62 -40.55 -29.98
C PHE A 41 3.74 -40.26 -31.51
N GLY A 42 4.67 -39.36 -31.86
CA GLY A 42 5.32 -39.29 -33.18
C GLY A 42 5.95 -37.91 -33.52
N ASN A 43 7.25 -37.87 -33.84
CA ASN A 43 7.98 -36.63 -34.21
C ASN A 43 8.33 -36.56 -35.71
N ASN A 44 8.57 -35.32 -36.19
CA ASN A 44 9.54 -34.92 -37.23
C ASN A 44 9.25 -35.00 -38.76
N VAL A 45 9.43 -33.82 -39.40
CA VAL A 45 10.29 -33.53 -40.59
C VAL A 45 9.71 -33.58 -42.03
N PHE A 46 9.43 -32.37 -42.55
CA PHE A 46 9.75 -31.77 -43.88
C PHE A 46 9.19 -32.26 -45.24
N LEU A 47 8.95 -31.24 -46.10
CA LEU A 47 8.85 -31.20 -47.59
C LEU A 47 7.64 -31.92 -48.25
N ASP A 48 7.12 -31.53 -49.41
CA ASP A 48 7.06 -30.24 -50.16
C ASP A 48 6.11 -30.40 -51.38
N LYS A 49 5.52 -29.30 -51.89
CA LYS A 49 4.77 -29.18 -53.16
C LYS A 49 3.48 -30.06 -53.32
N SER A 50 2.49 -29.71 -54.13
CA SER A 50 2.18 -28.44 -54.83
C SER A 50 0.71 -28.38 -55.29
N THR A 51 0.12 -27.19 -55.21
CA THR A 51 -0.97 -26.66 -56.07
C THR A 51 -2.10 -27.57 -56.58
N GLU A 52 -3.32 -27.29 -56.13
CA GLU A 52 -4.45 -27.10 -57.06
C GLU A 52 -5.27 -25.86 -56.62
N ILE A 53 -5.97 -25.18 -57.55
CA ILE A 53 -6.38 -23.78 -57.38
C ILE A 53 -7.77 -23.47 -57.99
N LYS A 54 -8.55 -22.63 -57.28
CA LYS A 54 -9.94 -22.14 -57.57
C LYS A 54 -11.04 -23.17 -57.26
N ILE A 55 -12.29 -22.81 -56.95
CA ILE A 55 -12.96 -21.48 -57.06
C ILE A 55 -13.70 -21.13 -55.76
N GLU A 56 -13.14 -20.27 -54.89
CA GLU A 56 -13.93 -19.53 -53.88
C GLU A 56 -13.12 -18.36 -53.26
N SER A 57 -13.35 -17.10 -53.67
CA SER A 57 -12.63 -15.95 -53.06
C SER A 57 -13.26 -14.56 -53.21
N THR A 58 -14.20 -14.34 -54.12
CA THR A 58 -14.70 -13.00 -54.47
C THR A 58 -15.55 -12.33 -53.39
N HIS A 59 -16.35 -13.10 -52.63
CA HIS A 59 -17.24 -12.53 -51.60
C HIS A 59 -16.54 -12.19 -50.27
N ARG A 60 -15.44 -12.87 -49.91
CA ARG A 60 -14.77 -12.65 -48.61
C ARG A 60 -13.97 -11.34 -48.55
N LYS A 61 -13.49 -10.82 -49.69
CA LYS A 61 -12.65 -9.60 -49.71
C LYS A 61 -13.43 -8.29 -49.53
N TRP A 62 -14.67 -8.20 -50.04
CA TRP A 62 -15.47 -6.98 -49.89
C TRP A 62 -15.96 -6.77 -48.45
N ALA A 63 -16.22 -7.86 -47.72
CA ALA A 63 -16.59 -7.83 -46.31
C ALA A 63 -15.42 -7.49 -45.36
N ALA A 64 -14.16 -7.61 -45.80
CA ALA A 64 -12.98 -7.34 -44.98
C ALA A 64 -12.66 -5.84 -44.89
N GLN A 65 -12.66 -5.12 -46.03
CA GLN A 65 -12.17 -3.74 -46.05
C GLN A 65 -13.14 -2.70 -45.49
N ASN A 66 -14.46 -2.93 -45.51
CA ASN A 66 -15.35 -2.07 -44.73
C ASN A 66 -15.11 -2.29 -43.23
N LYS A 67 -14.97 -3.55 -42.83
CA LYS A 67 -14.64 -3.97 -41.47
C LYS A 67 -13.44 -3.21 -40.90
N GLU A 68 -12.32 -3.11 -41.61
CA GLU A 68 -11.07 -2.50 -41.12
C GLU A 68 -11.16 -1.07 -40.53
N SER A 69 -12.23 -0.29 -40.70
CA SER A 69 -12.39 1.03 -40.01
C SER A 69 -13.52 1.06 -39.00
N ASP A 70 -14.53 0.21 -39.18
CA ASP A 70 -15.53 -0.02 -38.15
C ASP A 70 -14.83 -0.75 -36.99
N ASP A 71 -13.98 -1.73 -37.30
CA ASP A 71 -13.06 -2.41 -36.39
C ASP A 71 -12.05 -1.43 -35.74
N GLU A 72 -11.40 -0.50 -36.48
CA GLU A 72 -10.52 0.53 -35.85
C GLU A 72 -11.28 1.44 -34.87
N ASN A 73 -12.47 1.93 -35.23
CA ASN A 73 -13.29 2.74 -34.34
C ASN A 73 -13.83 1.92 -33.14
N LEU A 74 -14.14 0.63 -33.34
CA LEU A 74 -14.56 -0.29 -32.29
C LEU A 74 -13.41 -0.61 -31.32
N ASP A 75 -12.18 -0.78 -31.81
CA ASP A 75 -11.00 -1.00 -30.98
C ASP A 75 -10.57 0.28 -30.24
N GLU A 76 -10.69 1.47 -30.84
CA GLU A 76 -10.53 2.74 -30.12
C GLU A 76 -11.59 2.91 -29.03
N LEU A 77 -12.87 2.71 -29.36
CA LEU A 77 -13.99 2.77 -28.42
C LEU A 77 -13.84 1.79 -27.26
N LYS A 78 -13.42 0.56 -27.55
CA LYS A 78 -13.13 -0.51 -26.57
C LYS A 78 -11.96 -0.13 -25.66
N SER A 79 -10.88 0.41 -26.22
CA SER A 79 -9.71 0.84 -25.47
C SER A 79 -10.04 2.03 -24.55
N ILE A 80 -10.80 3.01 -25.04
CA ILE A 80 -11.29 4.14 -24.25
C ILE A 80 -12.23 3.69 -23.12
N LYS A 81 -13.14 2.74 -23.37
CA LYS A 81 -14.02 2.17 -22.33
C LYS A 81 -13.25 1.44 -21.24
N GLN A 82 -12.20 0.71 -21.61
CA GLN A 82 -11.30 0.06 -20.66
C GLN A 82 -10.55 1.09 -19.81
N LEU A 83 -10.02 2.15 -20.44
CA LEU A 83 -9.38 3.28 -19.75
C LEU A 83 -10.35 3.98 -18.79
N TYR A 84 -11.59 4.25 -19.21
CA TYR A 84 -12.61 4.88 -18.38
C TYR A 84 -12.86 4.09 -17.08
N TYR A 85 -12.95 2.76 -17.18
CA TYR A 85 -13.06 1.88 -16.01
C TYR A 85 -11.80 1.90 -15.13
N GLN A 86 -10.60 1.93 -15.72
CA GLN A 86 -9.34 2.02 -14.97
C GLN A 86 -9.19 3.36 -14.23
N LEU A 87 -9.54 4.49 -14.86
CA LEU A 87 -9.52 5.82 -14.23
C LEU A 87 -10.53 5.93 -13.06
N HIS A 88 -11.67 5.25 -13.14
CA HIS A 88 -12.57 5.11 -11.99
C HIS A 88 -12.00 4.22 -10.87
N ASN A 89 -10.99 3.39 -11.16
CA ASN A 89 -10.46 2.37 -10.27
C ASN A 89 -8.94 2.50 -10.04
N LEU A 90 -8.39 3.73 -10.02
CA LEU A 90 -6.93 3.99 -9.92
C LEU A 90 -6.22 3.26 -8.76
N GLU A 91 -6.88 3.03 -7.62
CA GLU A 91 -6.34 2.21 -6.51
C GLU A 91 -5.96 0.77 -6.91
N LYS A 92 -6.56 0.24 -7.98
CA LYS A 92 -6.34 -1.09 -8.54
C LYS A 92 -5.52 -1.08 -9.84
N PHE A 93 -5.47 0.06 -10.53
CA PHE A 93 -4.86 0.23 -11.85
C PHE A 93 -3.94 1.46 -11.93
N PRO A 94 -2.99 1.64 -10.98
CA PRO A 94 -2.13 2.83 -10.95
C PRO A 94 -1.18 2.93 -12.14
N GLU A 95 -0.85 1.80 -12.78
CA GLU A 95 -0.02 1.72 -13.99
C GLU A 95 -0.58 2.49 -15.19
N VAL A 96 -1.86 2.88 -15.14
CA VAL A 96 -2.50 3.67 -16.19
C VAL A 96 -2.06 5.14 -16.22
N LEU A 97 -1.49 5.67 -15.13
CA LEU A 97 -1.21 7.11 -14.97
C LEU A 97 -0.23 7.69 -16.02
N PRO A 98 0.89 7.03 -16.41
CA PRO A 98 1.75 7.53 -17.48
C PRO A 98 1.07 7.54 -18.85
N GLN A 99 0.19 6.56 -19.12
CA GLN A 99 -0.60 6.48 -20.36
C GLN A 99 -1.67 7.58 -20.39
N ALA A 100 -2.34 7.80 -19.26
CA ALA A 100 -3.31 8.87 -19.02
C ALA A 100 -2.70 10.27 -19.25
N LYS A 101 -1.50 10.53 -18.73
CA LYS A 101 -0.76 11.78 -18.94
C LYS A 101 -0.41 12.03 -20.41
N ARG A 102 0.08 11.01 -21.14
CA ARG A 102 0.35 11.11 -22.58
C ARG A 102 -0.91 11.38 -23.40
N LEU A 103 -2.03 10.74 -23.04
CA LEU A 103 -3.31 10.98 -23.70
C LEU A 103 -3.83 12.41 -23.47
N LEU A 104 -3.70 12.95 -22.26
CA LEU A 104 -4.08 14.35 -21.96
C LEU A 104 -3.33 15.35 -22.85
N VAL A 105 -2.01 15.19 -22.98
CA VAL A 105 -1.19 16.04 -23.87
C VAL A 105 -1.63 15.91 -25.33
N SER A 106 -1.83 14.68 -25.82
CA SER A 106 -2.31 14.45 -27.19
C SER A 106 -3.69 15.07 -27.46
N LEU A 107 -4.59 15.07 -26.47
CA LEU A 107 -5.90 15.71 -26.60
C LEU A 107 -5.79 17.24 -26.61
N LEU A 108 -4.94 17.83 -25.75
CA LEU A 108 -4.66 19.26 -25.73
C LEU A 108 -4.07 19.77 -27.07
N GLU A 109 -3.20 18.99 -27.70
CA GLU A 109 -2.65 19.30 -29.03
C GLU A 109 -3.70 19.20 -30.14
N GLU A 110 -4.50 18.13 -30.14
CA GLU A 110 -5.58 17.89 -31.12
C GLU A 110 -6.62 19.01 -31.07
N THR A 111 -7.09 19.38 -29.87
CA THR A 111 -8.10 20.43 -29.69
C THR A 111 -7.55 21.84 -29.88
N SER A 112 -6.30 22.11 -29.49
CA SER A 112 -5.65 23.40 -29.80
C SER A 112 -5.48 23.60 -31.30
N THR A 113 -5.21 22.52 -32.05
CA THR A 113 -5.12 22.55 -33.51
C THR A 113 -6.49 22.78 -34.15
N ALA A 114 -7.53 22.09 -33.67
CA ALA A 114 -8.91 22.31 -34.10
C ALA A 114 -9.40 23.74 -33.81
N GLY A 115 -9.12 24.27 -32.60
CA GLY A 115 -9.48 25.63 -32.18
C GLY A 115 -8.85 26.72 -33.05
N ARG A 116 -7.60 26.53 -33.51
CA ARG A 116 -6.93 27.45 -34.45
C ARG A 116 -7.53 27.44 -35.86
N ALA A 117 -8.34 26.44 -36.22
CA ALA A 117 -9.05 26.37 -37.50
C ALA A 117 -10.46 27.02 -37.45
N LEU A 118 -10.95 27.39 -36.26
CA LEU A 118 -12.22 28.09 -36.07
C LEU A 118 -12.05 29.61 -36.29
N PRO A 119 -13.14 30.36 -36.59
CA PRO A 119 -13.08 31.82 -36.70
C PRO A 119 -12.60 32.45 -35.39
N LEU A 120 -11.54 33.27 -35.46
CA LEU A 120 -10.87 33.83 -34.27
C LEU A 120 -11.85 34.44 -33.27
N HIS A 121 -12.83 35.21 -33.76
CA HIS A 121 -13.83 35.94 -32.96
C HIS A 121 -14.77 35.05 -32.13
N ASP A 122 -14.95 33.78 -32.51
CA ASP A 122 -15.78 32.82 -31.79
C ASP A 122 -15.01 32.06 -30.69
N THR A 123 -13.69 32.21 -30.63
CA THR A 123 -12.78 31.47 -29.75
C THR A 123 -12.11 32.35 -28.69
N ILE A 124 -11.65 31.72 -27.60
CA ILE A 124 -10.85 32.37 -26.55
C ILE A 124 -9.53 32.97 -27.09
N LEU A 125 -9.08 32.52 -28.27
CA LEU A 125 -7.90 33.06 -28.96
C LEU A 125 -8.12 34.51 -29.46
N SER A 126 -9.36 35.02 -29.49
CA SER A 126 -9.63 36.45 -29.69
C SER A 126 -9.17 37.36 -28.55
N VAL A 127 -8.75 36.79 -27.41
CA VAL A 127 -8.16 37.49 -26.28
C VAL A 127 -6.65 37.22 -26.29
N GLU A 128 -5.90 37.93 -27.13
CA GLU A 128 -4.46 37.68 -27.36
C GLU A 128 -3.60 37.83 -26.09
N SER A 129 -3.98 38.73 -25.19
CA SER A 129 -3.34 38.94 -23.89
C SER A 129 -4.40 38.99 -22.77
N PHE A 130 -4.04 38.45 -21.61
CA PHE A 130 -4.96 38.45 -20.47
C PHE A 130 -5.28 39.88 -20.00
N SER A 131 -6.58 40.16 -19.90
CA SER A 131 -7.12 41.22 -19.06
C SER A 131 -8.53 40.80 -18.61
N ARG A 132 -8.91 41.18 -17.38
CA ARG A 132 -10.26 40.91 -16.84
C ARG A 132 -11.35 41.36 -17.84
N HIS A 133 -11.29 42.62 -18.29
CA HIS A 133 -12.25 43.18 -19.24
C HIS A 133 -12.30 42.44 -20.60
N GLY A 134 -11.14 42.01 -21.13
CA GLY A 134 -11.07 41.26 -22.38
C GLY A 134 -11.69 39.85 -22.26
N LEU A 135 -11.53 39.20 -21.11
CA LEU A 135 -12.17 37.93 -20.78
C LEU A 135 -13.69 38.10 -20.57
N GLU A 136 -14.11 39.08 -19.79
CA GLU A 136 -15.52 39.39 -19.52
C GLU A 136 -16.29 39.69 -20.81
N GLU A 137 -15.75 40.54 -21.71
CA GLU A 137 -16.39 40.83 -23.00
C GLU A 137 -16.23 39.70 -24.03
N PHE A 138 -15.26 38.78 -23.89
CA PHE A 138 -15.30 37.51 -24.63
C PHE A 138 -16.47 36.64 -24.19
N GLN A 139 -16.64 36.46 -22.87
CA GLN A 139 -17.73 35.64 -22.35
C GLN A 139 -19.09 36.26 -22.65
N HIS A 140 -19.28 37.56 -22.43
CA HIS A 140 -20.53 38.23 -22.77
C HIS A 140 -20.83 38.20 -24.28
N ARG A 141 -19.83 38.17 -25.18
CA ARG A 141 -20.06 37.89 -26.61
C ARG A 141 -20.64 36.49 -26.83
N ARG A 142 -20.12 35.47 -26.14
CA ARG A 142 -20.67 34.10 -26.17
C ARG A 142 -22.09 34.05 -25.61
N ASP A 143 -22.32 34.62 -24.42
CA ASP A 143 -23.64 34.64 -23.76
C ASP A 143 -24.71 35.26 -24.67
N ARG A 144 -24.40 36.43 -25.28
CA ARG A 144 -25.29 37.12 -26.22
C ARG A 144 -25.54 36.31 -27.50
N ARG A 145 -24.57 35.54 -27.98
CA ARG A 145 -24.72 34.64 -29.14
C ARG A 145 -25.67 33.48 -28.81
N ILE A 146 -25.47 32.81 -27.68
CA ILE A 146 -26.30 31.66 -27.24
C ILE A 146 -27.72 32.12 -26.88
N GLY A 147 -27.87 33.28 -26.24
CA GLY A 147 -29.18 33.91 -26.00
C GLY A 147 -29.96 34.15 -27.30
N LYS A 148 -29.29 34.66 -28.34
CA LYS A 148 -29.90 34.83 -29.66
C LYS A 148 -30.25 33.48 -30.33
N GLU A 149 -29.34 32.49 -30.30
CA GLU A 149 -29.63 31.14 -30.83
C GLU A 149 -30.87 30.52 -30.18
N TRP A 150 -31.07 30.79 -28.89
CA TRP A 150 -32.23 30.38 -28.11
C TRP A 150 -33.51 31.17 -28.44
N GLU A 151 -33.42 32.48 -28.67
CA GLU A 151 -34.54 33.29 -29.20
C GLU A 151 -34.97 32.78 -30.59
N ASP A 152 -34.03 32.64 -31.52
CA ASP A 152 -34.26 32.14 -32.87
C ASP A 152 -34.87 30.72 -32.85
N TYR A 153 -34.41 29.84 -31.95
CA TYR A 153 -35.01 28.51 -31.72
C TYR A 153 -36.44 28.61 -31.18
N ASN A 154 -36.71 29.46 -30.19
CA ASN A 154 -38.05 29.61 -29.63
C ASN A 154 -39.05 30.21 -30.63
N VAL A 155 -38.61 31.09 -31.53
CA VAL A 155 -39.41 31.55 -32.68
C VAL A 155 -39.75 30.37 -33.59
N ARG A 156 -38.75 29.62 -34.08
CA ARG A 156 -38.97 28.44 -34.94
C ARG A 156 -39.95 27.43 -34.32
N ARG A 157 -39.79 27.11 -33.03
CA ARG A 157 -40.68 26.18 -32.30
C ARG A 157 -42.09 26.74 -32.08
N LYS A 158 -42.26 28.06 -31.96
CA LYS A 158 -43.57 28.73 -31.86
C LYS A 158 -44.29 28.76 -33.22
N GLU A 159 -43.54 28.81 -34.32
CA GLU A 159 -44.04 28.72 -35.69
C GLU A 159 -44.36 27.28 -36.14
N GLY A 160 -44.11 26.28 -35.28
CA GLY A 160 -44.43 24.87 -35.54
C GLY A 160 -43.31 24.05 -36.16
N SER A 161 -42.08 24.57 -36.26
CA SER A 161 -40.89 23.77 -36.59
C SER A 161 -40.73 22.61 -35.59
N PRO A 162 -40.25 21.43 -35.99
CA PRO A 162 -40.11 20.28 -35.10
C PRO A 162 -39.10 20.53 -33.96
N ARG A 163 -39.03 19.57 -33.03
CA ARG A 163 -37.91 19.47 -32.08
C ARG A 163 -36.58 19.31 -32.82
N GLU A 164 -35.52 19.90 -32.30
CA GLU A 164 -34.19 19.91 -32.94
C GLU A 164 -33.23 18.89 -32.32
N LEU A 165 -33.32 18.68 -31.00
CA LEU A 165 -32.43 17.79 -30.24
C LEU A 165 -32.97 16.35 -30.23
N VAL A 166 -34.24 16.14 -29.89
CA VAL A 166 -34.86 14.81 -29.80
C VAL A 166 -36.26 14.76 -30.46
N SER A 167 -36.44 13.89 -31.45
CA SER A 167 -37.71 13.78 -32.18
C SER A 167 -38.82 13.13 -31.37
N ASP A 168 -38.53 12.10 -30.58
CA ASP A 168 -39.48 11.39 -29.71
C ASP A 168 -38.90 10.92 -28.36
N ARG A 169 -39.70 10.17 -27.58
CA ARG A 169 -39.33 9.69 -26.24
C ARG A 169 -38.32 8.54 -26.26
N GLU A 170 -38.37 7.64 -27.24
CA GLU A 170 -37.41 6.53 -27.34
C GLU A 170 -36.03 7.06 -27.76
N GLU A 171 -36.02 8.01 -28.70
CA GLU A 171 -34.81 8.72 -29.12
C GLU A 171 -34.22 9.56 -27.98
N ALA A 172 -35.05 10.20 -27.15
CA ALA A 172 -34.59 10.90 -25.95
C ALA A 172 -34.02 9.96 -24.88
N ILE A 173 -34.61 8.79 -24.65
CA ILE A 173 -34.05 7.76 -23.76
C ILE A 173 -32.71 7.26 -24.28
N TRP A 174 -32.59 7.02 -25.59
CA TRP A 174 -31.32 6.64 -26.22
C TRP A 174 -30.26 7.74 -26.06
N TRP A 175 -30.62 9.01 -26.25
CA TRP A 175 -29.71 10.17 -26.12
C TRP A 175 -29.19 10.33 -24.68
N LEU A 176 -30.09 10.29 -23.68
CA LEU A 176 -29.72 10.29 -22.26
C LEU A 176 -28.80 9.11 -21.91
N LYS A 177 -29.07 7.94 -22.49
CA LYS A 177 -28.22 6.75 -22.32
C LYS A 177 -26.84 6.97 -22.95
N GLN A 178 -26.71 7.52 -24.15
CA GLN A 178 -25.39 7.79 -24.75
C GLN A 178 -24.59 8.82 -23.97
N LEU A 179 -25.22 9.86 -23.41
CA LEU A 179 -24.54 10.92 -22.65
C LEU A 179 -24.06 10.48 -21.25
N SER A 180 -24.50 9.34 -20.74
CA SER A 180 -24.21 8.93 -19.36
C SER A 180 -22.71 8.83 -18.98
N PRO A 181 -21.75 8.52 -19.88
CA PRO A 181 -20.33 8.54 -19.52
C PRO A 181 -19.82 9.94 -19.17
N VAL A 182 -20.32 10.99 -19.83
CA VAL A 182 -20.01 12.39 -19.46
C VAL A 182 -20.76 12.76 -18.18
N LYS A 183 -22.05 12.41 -18.07
CA LYS A 183 -22.90 12.82 -16.94
C LYS A 183 -22.79 11.98 -15.66
N TYR A 184 -21.86 11.03 -15.66
CA TYR A 184 -21.36 10.38 -14.44
C TYR A 184 -19.99 10.93 -13.97
N VAL A 185 -19.39 11.88 -14.70
CA VAL A 185 -18.11 12.53 -14.35
C VAL A 185 -18.21 14.05 -14.21
N ASP A 186 -19.42 14.60 -14.04
CA ASP A 186 -19.64 16.02 -13.68
C ASP A 186 -18.83 16.40 -12.44
N GLY A 187 -18.06 17.49 -12.51
CA GLY A 187 -17.09 17.93 -11.50
C GLY A 187 -15.71 17.26 -11.58
N ALA A 188 -15.50 16.21 -12.39
CA ALA A 188 -14.21 15.48 -12.40
C ALA A 188 -13.02 16.34 -12.86
N TRP A 189 -13.26 17.37 -13.68
CA TRP A 189 -12.22 18.34 -14.09
C TRP A 189 -11.69 19.20 -12.93
N LEU A 190 -12.32 19.14 -11.75
CA LEU A 190 -11.83 19.73 -10.50
C LEU A 190 -11.49 18.69 -9.43
N GLY A 191 -11.75 17.40 -9.64
CA GLY A 191 -11.71 16.37 -8.58
C GLY A 191 -10.40 16.26 -7.80
N TYR A 192 -9.27 16.68 -8.39
CA TYR A 192 -7.95 16.68 -7.76
C TYR A 192 -7.39 18.09 -7.45
N ILE A 193 -8.21 19.14 -7.51
CA ILE A 193 -7.83 20.51 -7.14
C ILE A 193 -7.83 20.72 -5.61
N GLY A 194 -7.20 21.80 -5.13
CA GLY A 194 -7.28 22.22 -3.72
C GLY A 194 -6.66 21.26 -2.69
N LYS A 195 -5.78 20.35 -3.12
CA LYS A 195 -5.10 19.41 -2.23
C LYS A 195 -4.07 20.13 -1.34
N VAL A 196 -3.77 19.57 -0.17
CA VAL A 196 -2.81 20.16 0.80
C VAL A 196 -1.39 20.39 0.25
N THR A 197 -1.03 19.75 -0.85
CA THR A 197 0.25 19.96 -1.55
C THR A 197 0.29 21.25 -2.36
N THR A 198 -0.84 21.84 -2.74
CA THR A 198 -0.89 23.08 -3.54
C THR A 198 -0.20 24.23 -2.79
N PRO A 199 0.66 25.04 -3.46
CA PRO A 199 1.31 26.19 -2.84
C PRO A 199 0.33 27.16 -2.19
N PHE A 200 0.70 27.68 -1.01
CA PHE A 200 -0.22 28.41 -0.13
C PHE A 200 -0.76 29.70 -0.76
N ALA A 201 0.04 30.35 -1.61
CA ALA A 201 -0.35 31.55 -2.33
C ALA A 201 -1.47 31.32 -3.38
N LEU A 202 -1.75 30.07 -3.75
CA LEU A 202 -2.82 29.68 -4.68
C LEU A 202 -4.09 29.21 -3.96
N TRP A 203 -4.10 29.08 -2.63
CA TRP A 203 -5.26 28.57 -1.89
C TRP A 203 -6.54 29.41 -2.08
N LYS A 204 -6.44 30.72 -2.35
CA LYS A 204 -7.59 31.57 -2.72
C LYS A 204 -8.21 31.11 -4.05
N THR A 205 -7.37 30.98 -5.07
CA THR A 205 -7.73 30.48 -6.40
C THR A 205 -8.35 29.09 -6.31
N MET A 206 -7.78 28.20 -5.50
CA MET A 206 -8.31 26.85 -5.33
C MET A 206 -9.61 26.81 -4.53
N LYS A 207 -9.83 27.72 -3.56
CA LYS A 207 -11.11 27.81 -2.83
C LYS A 207 -12.26 28.17 -3.78
N GLY A 208 -12.04 29.10 -4.70
CA GLY A 208 -13.04 29.46 -5.72
C GLY A 208 -13.43 28.26 -6.59
N ALA A 209 -12.45 27.51 -7.10
CA ALA A 209 -12.71 26.29 -7.86
C ALA A 209 -13.37 25.19 -6.99
N TRP A 210 -12.93 25.02 -5.74
CA TRP A 210 -13.54 24.05 -4.82
C TRP A 210 -15.01 24.37 -4.51
N GLN A 211 -15.43 25.64 -4.48
CA GLN A 211 -16.85 25.98 -4.32
C GLN A 211 -17.68 25.36 -5.45
N ILE A 212 -17.28 25.56 -6.71
CA ILE A 212 -17.91 24.97 -7.90
C ILE A 212 -18.01 23.45 -7.76
N LEU A 213 -16.90 22.76 -7.46
CA LEU A 213 -16.91 21.32 -7.24
C LEU A 213 -17.86 20.91 -6.10
N SER A 214 -17.90 21.67 -5.01
CA SER A 214 -18.79 21.36 -3.89
C SER A 214 -20.27 21.53 -4.26
N GLU A 215 -20.62 22.52 -5.09
CA GLU A 215 -21.97 22.74 -5.63
C GLU A 215 -22.37 21.62 -6.62
N GLU A 216 -21.49 21.20 -7.53
CA GLU A 216 -21.68 20.03 -8.42
C GLU A 216 -21.98 18.74 -7.61
N LEU A 217 -21.24 18.56 -6.52
CA LEU A 217 -21.45 17.46 -5.58
C LEU A 217 -22.64 17.68 -4.62
N GLY A 218 -23.37 18.79 -4.78
CA GLY A 218 -24.63 19.11 -4.11
C GLY A 218 -24.50 19.73 -2.72
N ASP A 219 -23.36 20.30 -2.36
CA ASP A 219 -22.96 20.68 -0.98
C ASP A 219 -23.10 19.53 0.04
N GLY A 220 -23.12 18.27 -0.41
CA GLY A 220 -23.46 17.15 0.45
C GLY A 220 -24.94 17.05 0.83
N ASP A 221 -25.83 17.71 0.09
CA ASP A 221 -27.24 17.33 -0.02
C ASP A 221 -27.43 16.44 -1.25
N LEU A 222 -27.74 15.16 -0.99
CA LEU A 222 -28.00 14.16 -2.03
C LEU A 222 -29.19 14.55 -2.94
N ARG A 223 -30.05 15.50 -2.54
CA ARG A 223 -31.12 16.07 -3.39
C ARG A 223 -30.60 17.07 -4.42
N LYS A 224 -29.42 17.68 -4.19
CA LYS A 224 -28.76 18.62 -5.10
C LYS A 224 -27.71 17.96 -5.99
N ASN A 225 -27.02 16.93 -5.51
CA ASN A 225 -25.89 16.25 -6.18
C ASN A 225 -26.18 15.90 -7.66
N HIS A 226 -25.41 16.47 -8.58
CA HIS A 226 -25.66 16.43 -10.03
C HIS A 226 -25.68 15.00 -10.57
N VAL A 227 -24.68 14.20 -10.22
CA VAL A 227 -24.56 12.81 -10.69
C VAL A 227 -25.68 11.92 -10.14
N HIS A 228 -26.18 12.17 -8.92
CA HIS A 228 -27.34 11.47 -8.37
C HIS A 228 -28.65 11.86 -9.06
N LEU A 229 -28.84 13.14 -9.39
CA LEU A 229 -30.00 13.61 -10.17
C LEU A 229 -30.02 12.95 -11.55
N TYR A 230 -28.87 12.88 -12.24
CA TYR A 230 -28.77 12.21 -13.53
C TYR A 230 -28.97 10.68 -13.42
N HIS A 231 -28.46 10.07 -12.35
CA HIS A 231 -28.65 8.62 -12.11
C HIS A 231 -30.13 8.27 -11.90
N LYS A 232 -30.89 9.07 -11.14
CA LYS A 232 -32.34 8.89 -10.97
C LYS A 232 -33.12 9.02 -12.29
N LEU A 233 -32.74 9.96 -13.14
CA LEU A 233 -33.33 10.06 -14.49
C LEU A 233 -33.09 8.76 -15.27
N LEU A 234 -31.90 8.16 -15.17
CA LEU A 234 -31.57 6.87 -15.77
C LEU A 234 -32.26 5.66 -15.11
N GLU A 235 -32.47 5.64 -13.79
CA GLU A 235 -33.27 4.60 -13.12
C GLU A 235 -34.70 4.52 -13.69
N THR A 236 -35.28 5.64 -14.13
CA THR A 236 -36.63 5.69 -14.74
C THR A 236 -36.67 5.45 -16.25
N THR A 237 -35.52 5.45 -16.94
CA THR A 237 -35.45 5.42 -18.42
C THR A 237 -34.62 4.27 -18.99
N ALA A 238 -33.59 3.82 -18.28
CA ALA A 238 -32.70 2.73 -18.65
C ALA A 238 -32.25 1.92 -17.40
N PRO A 239 -33.18 1.32 -16.63
CA PRO A 239 -32.89 0.67 -15.34
C PRO A 239 -31.88 -0.50 -15.41
N ASP A 240 -31.70 -1.13 -16.58
CA ASP A 240 -30.72 -2.20 -16.79
C ASP A 240 -29.27 -1.71 -16.95
N LEU A 241 -29.03 -0.40 -16.92
CA LEU A 241 -27.70 0.20 -17.07
C LEU A 241 -26.93 0.20 -15.73
N PRO A 242 -25.76 -0.45 -15.63
CA PRO A 242 -24.99 -0.51 -14.39
C PRO A 242 -24.29 0.81 -14.06
N THR A 243 -23.69 0.90 -12.88
CA THR A 243 -22.90 2.06 -12.45
C THR A 243 -21.59 2.21 -13.22
N ALA A 244 -21.17 3.46 -13.44
CA ALA A 244 -20.02 3.82 -14.27
C ALA A 244 -18.68 3.18 -13.83
N GLU A 245 -18.55 2.90 -12.53
CA GLU A 245 -17.36 2.29 -11.92
C GLU A 245 -17.17 0.81 -12.27
N SER A 246 -18.19 0.17 -12.84
CA SER A 246 -18.19 -1.26 -13.16
C SER A 246 -17.65 -1.52 -14.57
N LEU A 247 -16.88 -2.59 -14.74
CA LEU A 247 -16.38 -3.00 -16.07
C LEU A 247 -17.52 -3.34 -17.05
N ASP A 248 -18.66 -3.81 -16.53
CA ASP A 248 -19.85 -4.11 -17.35
C ASP A 248 -20.47 -2.85 -17.98
N TYR A 249 -20.26 -1.65 -17.42
CA TYR A 249 -20.79 -0.41 -17.99
C TYR A 249 -20.32 -0.16 -19.43
N GLY A 250 -19.06 -0.48 -19.75
CA GLY A 250 -18.55 -0.41 -21.12
C GLY A 250 -19.09 -1.49 -22.06
N HIS A 251 -19.71 -2.55 -21.53
CA HIS A 251 -20.00 -3.78 -22.27
C HIS A 251 -20.94 -3.54 -23.47
N PRO A 252 -20.65 -4.10 -24.67
CA PRO A 252 -21.43 -3.83 -25.89
C PRO A 252 -22.95 -4.06 -25.78
N ARG A 253 -23.39 -4.93 -24.85
CA ARG A 253 -24.82 -5.18 -24.58
C ARG A 253 -25.61 -3.91 -24.23
N HIS A 254 -24.96 -2.91 -23.64
CA HIS A 254 -25.60 -1.65 -23.25
C HIS A 254 -25.71 -0.63 -24.39
N GLN A 255 -25.01 -0.87 -25.51
CA GLN A 255 -25.06 -0.05 -26.73
C GLN A 255 -24.59 1.41 -26.54
N LEU A 256 -23.75 1.67 -25.54
CA LEU A 256 -23.07 2.95 -25.34
C LEU A 256 -21.95 3.11 -26.38
N ASN A 257 -22.28 3.61 -27.57
CA ASN A 257 -21.42 3.48 -28.76
C ASN A 257 -20.85 4.81 -29.27
N GLU A 258 -21.31 5.96 -28.76
CA GLU A 258 -20.89 7.27 -29.24
C GLU A 258 -19.48 7.65 -28.75
N LEU A 259 -18.47 7.36 -29.57
CA LEU A 259 -17.04 7.56 -29.29
C LEU A 259 -16.69 8.98 -28.80
N SER A 260 -17.39 10.01 -29.31
CA SER A 260 -17.12 11.41 -28.93
C SER A 260 -17.49 11.72 -27.47
N VAL A 261 -18.57 11.14 -26.95
CA VAL A 261 -18.95 11.25 -25.53
C VAL A 261 -17.88 10.60 -24.67
N TRP A 262 -17.45 9.39 -25.03
CA TRP A 262 -16.40 8.69 -24.30
C TRP A 262 -15.07 9.48 -24.31
N LYS A 263 -14.67 10.12 -25.42
CA LYS A 263 -13.51 11.03 -25.46
C LYS A 263 -13.67 12.22 -24.52
N SER A 264 -14.84 12.86 -24.50
CA SER A 264 -15.14 14.00 -23.62
C SER A 264 -15.14 13.62 -22.13
N ALA A 265 -15.67 12.45 -21.80
CA ALA A 265 -15.66 11.91 -20.44
C ALA A 265 -14.24 11.56 -19.96
N ILE A 266 -13.41 10.98 -20.84
CA ILE A 266 -11.98 10.78 -20.57
C ILE A 266 -11.29 12.13 -20.33
N ALA A 267 -11.52 13.16 -21.15
CA ALA A 267 -10.89 14.47 -20.94
C ALA A 267 -11.23 15.09 -19.57
N GLN A 268 -12.48 14.98 -19.12
CA GLN A 268 -12.91 15.43 -17.79
C GLN A 268 -12.25 14.63 -16.66
N LEU A 269 -12.10 13.31 -16.81
CA LEU A 269 -11.37 12.46 -15.86
C LEU A 269 -9.86 12.73 -15.85
N LEU A 270 -9.27 13.14 -16.99
CA LEU A 270 -7.83 13.30 -17.14
C LEU A 270 -7.31 14.67 -16.69
N ILE A 271 -8.01 15.75 -17.03
CA ILE A 271 -7.48 17.12 -16.94
C ILE A 271 -7.04 17.48 -15.51
N SER A 272 -7.73 17.00 -14.49
CA SER A 272 -7.43 17.31 -13.08
C SER A 272 -6.32 16.47 -12.45
N LEU A 273 -5.98 15.29 -13.00
CA LEU A 273 -5.10 14.29 -12.35
C LEU A 273 -3.68 14.79 -12.06
N PHE A 274 -3.21 15.81 -12.78
CA PHE A 274 -1.84 16.30 -12.72
C PHE A 274 -1.82 17.81 -12.37
N PRO A 275 -2.38 18.20 -11.21
CA PRO A 275 -2.83 19.57 -10.97
C PRO A 275 -1.68 20.58 -10.84
N HIS A 276 -0.47 20.13 -10.52
CA HIS A 276 0.72 20.99 -10.44
C HIS A 276 1.36 21.29 -11.81
N GLU A 277 1.11 20.46 -12.82
CA GLU A 277 1.68 20.63 -14.18
C GLU A 277 0.72 21.33 -15.15
N PHE A 278 -0.59 21.09 -14.97
CA PHE A 278 -1.66 21.52 -15.88
C PHE A 278 -2.65 22.52 -15.22
N LEU A 279 -2.23 23.24 -14.17
CA LEU A 279 -3.14 24.14 -13.45
C LEU A 279 -3.83 25.22 -14.33
N PRO A 280 -3.13 25.91 -15.25
CA PRO A 280 -3.80 26.84 -16.15
C PRO A 280 -4.78 26.11 -17.08
N GLU A 281 -4.40 24.94 -17.61
CA GLU A 281 -5.27 24.12 -18.45
C GLU A 281 -6.55 23.67 -17.71
N ILE A 282 -6.46 23.30 -16.43
CA ILE A 282 -7.62 22.97 -15.57
C ILE A 282 -8.54 24.19 -15.42
N ILE A 283 -7.98 25.35 -15.06
CA ILE A 283 -8.73 26.60 -14.89
C ILE A 283 -9.42 27.02 -16.20
N GLY A 284 -8.74 26.83 -17.34
CA GLY A 284 -9.28 27.10 -18.67
C GLY A 284 -10.38 26.12 -19.09
N PHE A 285 -10.21 24.83 -18.78
CA PHE A 285 -11.24 23.81 -19.03
C PHE A 285 -12.51 24.14 -18.26
N ASN A 286 -12.37 24.47 -16.97
CA ASN A 286 -13.44 24.91 -16.08
C ASN A 286 -14.19 26.11 -16.67
N LEU A 287 -13.48 27.17 -17.04
CA LEU A 287 -14.07 28.39 -17.64
C LEU A 287 -15.00 28.10 -18.83
N HIS A 288 -14.70 27.10 -19.66
CA HIS A 288 -15.63 26.69 -20.72
C HIS A 288 -16.74 25.75 -20.23
N PHE A 289 -16.46 24.84 -19.30
CA PHE A 289 -17.44 23.85 -18.86
C PHE A 289 -18.57 24.49 -18.03
N GLU A 290 -18.24 25.48 -17.19
CA GLU A 290 -19.22 26.31 -16.45
C GLU A 290 -19.99 27.31 -17.33
N SER A 291 -20.02 27.14 -18.66
CA SER A 291 -20.74 28.03 -19.59
C SER A 291 -21.93 27.34 -20.21
N ILE A 292 -23.14 27.90 -20.03
CA ILE A 292 -24.39 27.46 -20.68
C ILE A 292 -24.16 27.12 -22.16
N SER A 293 -24.76 26.01 -22.59
CA SER A 293 -24.82 25.60 -23.99
C SER A 293 -26.24 25.69 -24.55
N ILE A 294 -26.35 25.90 -25.87
CA ILE A 294 -27.65 25.88 -26.57
C ILE A 294 -28.35 24.52 -26.45
N ASP A 295 -27.60 23.42 -26.33
CA ASP A 295 -28.15 22.08 -26.18
C ASP A 295 -28.69 21.84 -24.75
N THR A 296 -28.07 22.41 -23.71
CA THR A 296 -28.62 22.46 -22.34
C THR A 296 -29.98 23.15 -22.34
N LEU A 297 -30.09 24.31 -22.99
CA LEU A 297 -31.33 25.06 -23.13
C LEU A 297 -32.42 24.22 -23.85
N LYS A 298 -32.08 23.61 -25.00
CA LYS A 298 -32.99 22.71 -25.73
C LYS A 298 -33.44 21.51 -24.92
N ALA A 299 -32.53 20.84 -24.21
CA ALA A 299 -32.83 19.65 -23.41
C ALA A 299 -33.94 19.90 -22.39
N THR A 300 -33.90 21.02 -21.67
CA THR A 300 -34.92 21.33 -20.64
C THR A 300 -36.34 21.49 -21.19
N ARG A 301 -36.46 21.97 -22.43
CA ARG A 301 -37.73 22.09 -23.12
C ARG A 301 -38.14 20.75 -23.74
N GLU A 302 -37.25 20.13 -24.51
CA GLU A 302 -37.62 18.97 -25.34
C GLU A 302 -37.84 17.70 -24.53
N LEU A 303 -37.06 17.46 -23.45
CA LEU A 303 -37.30 16.32 -22.53
C LEU A 303 -38.68 16.41 -21.87
N LYS A 304 -39.07 17.61 -21.44
CA LYS A 304 -40.38 17.89 -20.86
C LYS A 304 -41.52 17.67 -21.87
N GLU A 305 -41.31 18.04 -23.13
CA GLU A 305 -42.23 17.81 -24.23
C GLU A 305 -42.34 16.32 -24.68
N VAL A 306 -41.46 15.42 -24.19
CA VAL A 306 -41.57 13.96 -24.36
C VAL A 306 -41.89 13.20 -23.06
N GLY A 307 -42.19 13.91 -21.97
CA GLY A 307 -42.57 13.29 -20.69
C GLY A 307 -41.40 12.63 -19.96
N LEU A 308 -40.22 13.24 -20.02
CA LEU A 308 -39.05 12.91 -19.21
C LEU A 308 -38.70 14.10 -18.29
N ASP A 309 -38.01 13.84 -17.18
CA ASP A 309 -37.64 14.89 -16.22
C ASP A 309 -36.45 15.73 -16.73
N PRO A 310 -36.61 17.05 -16.96
CA PRO A 310 -35.52 17.93 -17.37
C PRO A 310 -34.65 18.44 -16.22
N TYR A 311 -34.97 18.16 -14.94
CA TYR A 311 -34.48 18.94 -13.80
C TYR A 311 -32.96 19.08 -13.72
N TYR A 312 -32.22 18.01 -14.01
CA TYR A 312 -30.75 18.02 -14.09
C TYR A 312 -30.23 19.13 -15.06
N PHE A 313 -30.79 19.22 -16.27
CA PHE A 313 -30.39 20.24 -17.26
C PHE A 313 -30.91 21.64 -16.89
N LEU A 314 -31.99 21.73 -16.11
CA LEU A 314 -32.58 22.99 -15.65
C LEU A 314 -31.76 23.64 -14.54
N LEU A 315 -31.12 22.82 -13.70
CA LEU A 315 -30.22 23.26 -12.64
C LEU A 315 -29.04 24.07 -13.22
N HIS A 316 -28.33 23.49 -14.20
CA HIS A 316 -27.25 24.13 -14.94
C HIS A 316 -27.63 25.50 -15.55
N ILE A 317 -28.81 25.67 -16.15
CA ILE A 317 -29.25 26.99 -16.67
C ILE A 317 -29.29 28.07 -15.59
N SER A 318 -29.53 27.70 -14.32
CA SER A 318 -29.58 28.65 -13.21
C SER A 318 -28.22 28.94 -12.57
N ILE A 319 -27.35 27.94 -12.47
CA ILE A 319 -26.04 28.06 -11.80
C ILE A 319 -24.90 28.44 -12.76
N ASP A 320 -24.95 28.07 -14.04
CA ASP A 320 -23.92 28.37 -15.05
C ASP A 320 -24.04 29.83 -15.57
N ASN A 321 -24.21 30.81 -14.68
CA ASN A 321 -24.41 32.21 -15.04
C ASN A 321 -23.18 33.10 -14.76
N THR A 322 -22.96 34.08 -15.65
CA THR A 322 -21.80 34.99 -15.67
C THR A 322 -21.94 36.21 -14.77
N HIS A 323 -22.97 36.28 -13.92
CA HIS A 323 -23.15 37.37 -12.95
C HIS A 323 -22.76 36.96 -11.53
N SER A 324 -23.26 35.82 -11.05
CA SER A 324 -23.02 35.36 -9.67
C SER A 324 -22.95 33.84 -9.49
N GLY A 325 -23.05 33.06 -10.58
CA GLY A 325 -22.97 31.60 -10.57
C GLY A 325 -21.58 31.05 -10.92
N HIS A 326 -21.52 29.77 -11.31
CA HIS A 326 -20.29 29.04 -11.61
C HIS A 326 -19.40 29.75 -12.64
N SER A 327 -19.96 30.32 -13.71
CA SER A 327 -19.18 31.04 -14.72
C SER A 327 -18.54 32.31 -14.15
N ALA A 328 -19.23 33.02 -13.24
CA ALA A 328 -18.67 34.18 -12.54
C ALA A 328 -17.54 33.75 -11.58
N ILE A 329 -17.73 32.64 -10.85
CA ILE A 329 -16.68 32.06 -10.00
C ILE A 329 -15.47 31.65 -10.86
N ALA A 330 -15.69 31.02 -12.02
CA ALA A 330 -14.63 30.63 -12.94
C ALA A 330 -13.85 31.82 -13.51
N ILE A 331 -14.52 32.92 -13.90
CA ILE A 331 -13.86 34.17 -14.31
C ILE A 331 -13.01 34.74 -13.17
N GLU A 332 -13.50 34.69 -11.92
CA GLU A 332 -12.73 35.17 -10.76
C GLU A 332 -11.52 34.29 -10.45
N VAL A 333 -11.66 32.96 -10.54
CA VAL A 333 -10.55 32.00 -10.41
C VAL A 333 -9.48 32.24 -11.48
N VAL A 334 -9.88 32.49 -12.74
CA VAL A 334 -8.97 32.91 -13.81
C VAL A 334 -8.26 34.21 -13.44
N CYS A 335 -8.99 35.23 -12.98
CA CYS A 335 -8.41 36.54 -12.66
C CYS A 335 -7.43 36.47 -11.48
N GLU A 336 -7.77 35.79 -10.39
CA GLU A 336 -6.88 35.59 -9.24
C GLU A 336 -5.62 34.81 -9.62
N TYR A 337 -5.75 33.74 -10.42
CA TYR A 337 -4.60 32.98 -10.91
C TYR A 337 -3.66 33.85 -11.78
N MET A 338 -4.21 34.54 -12.77
CA MET A 338 -3.41 35.36 -13.69
C MET A 338 -2.77 36.56 -12.99
N ASN A 339 -3.46 37.19 -12.03
CA ASN A 339 -2.92 38.25 -11.18
C ASN A 339 -1.82 37.74 -10.24
N HIS A 340 -1.94 36.50 -9.73
CA HIS A 340 -0.88 35.88 -8.94
C HIS A 340 0.40 35.71 -9.79
N ILE A 341 0.33 34.98 -10.91
CA ILE A 341 1.49 34.70 -11.77
C ILE A 341 2.15 36.00 -12.29
N LEU A 342 1.36 37.00 -12.68
CA LEU A 342 1.87 38.30 -13.11
C LEU A 342 2.65 39.03 -12.00
N LYS A 343 2.30 38.82 -10.73
CA LYS A 343 2.92 39.45 -9.56
C LYS A 343 4.11 38.64 -9.00
N SER A 344 4.09 37.31 -9.10
CA SER A 344 5.15 36.42 -8.57
C SER A 344 6.24 36.10 -9.60
N GLU A 345 5.88 35.89 -10.85
CA GLU A 345 6.76 35.37 -11.92
C GLU A 345 6.88 36.33 -13.12
N GLY A 346 5.97 37.30 -13.24
CA GLY A 346 6.04 38.40 -14.22
C GLY A 346 5.37 38.12 -15.57
N GLU A 347 5.44 39.10 -16.48
CA GLU A 347 4.70 39.12 -17.74
C GLU A 347 4.98 37.91 -18.67
N GLU A 348 6.21 37.41 -18.68
CA GLU A 348 6.61 36.28 -19.52
C GLU A 348 5.97 34.96 -19.05
N ALA A 349 5.93 34.74 -17.74
CA ALA A 349 5.24 33.60 -17.13
C ALA A 349 3.72 33.73 -17.30
N ALA A 350 3.17 34.92 -17.06
CA ALA A 350 1.75 35.20 -17.26
C ALA A 350 1.32 34.94 -18.71
N ARG A 351 2.10 35.34 -19.73
CA ARG A 351 1.75 35.07 -21.14
C ARG A 351 1.73 33.57 -21.46
N LYS A 352 2.64 32.78 -20.87
CA LYS A 352 2.68 31.31 -21.02
C LYS A 352 1.50 30.64 -20.30
N ALA A 353 1.20 31.08 -19.08
CA ALA A 353 0.04 30.64 -18.31
C ALA A 353 -1.27 30.93 -19.06
N TRP A 354 -1.40 32.10 -19.69
CA TRP A 354 -2.56 32.45 -20.53
C TRP A 354 -2.70 31.52 -21.74
N GLY A 355 -1.61 31.24 -22.46
CA GLY A 355 -1.64 30.30 -23.60
C GLY A 355 -2.01 28.87 -23.20
N LYS A 356 -1.54 28.39 -22.02
CA LYS A 356 -1.98 27.11 -21.44
C LYS A 356 -3.47 27.14 -21.06
N LEU A 357 -3.95 28.21 -20.43
CA LEU A 357 -5.36 28.39 -20.07
C LEU A 357 -6.27 28.38 -21.32
N GLN A 358 -5.85 29.04 -22.39
CA GLN A 358 -6.51 28.95 -23.70
C GLN A 358 -6.55 27.51 -24.25
N ALA A 359 -5.47 26.73 -24.12
CA ALA A 359 -5.46 25.33 -24.54
C ALA A 359 -6.44 24.46 -23.72
N GLY A 360 -6.55 24.69 -22.42
CA GLY A 360 -7.55 24.04 -21.55
C GLY A 360 -9.00 24.37 -21.93
N PHE A 361 -9.28 25.65 -22.21
CA PHE A 361 -10.58 26.08 -22.73
C PHE A 361 -10.89 25.40 -24.07
N LEU A 362 -9.90 25.30 -24.97
CA LEU A 362 -10.05 24.63 -26.26
C LEU A 362 -10.24 23.10 -26.12
N LEU A 363 -9.61 22.44 -25.14
CA LEU A 363 -9.87 21.04 -24.79
C LEU A 363 -11.36 20.81 -24.48
N SER A 364 -11.95 21.69 -23.69
CA SER A 364 -13.38 21.64 -23.37
C SER A 364 -14.27 22.02 -24.57
N SER A 365 -13.92 23.07 -25.32
CA SER A 365 -14.78 23.61 -26.39
C SER A 365 -14.69 22.91 -27.74
N CYS A 366 -13.62 22.17 -28.02
CA CYS A 366 -13.40 21.51 -29.31
C CYS A 366 -13.52 19.98 -29.26
N LEU A 367 -13.76 19.37 -28.09
CA LEU A 367 -14.14 17.96 -28.02
C LEU A 367 -15.64 17.78 -28.37
N PRO A 368 -16.00 16.87 -29.31
CA PRO A 368 -17.38 16.70 -29.80
C PRO A 368 -18.34 15.97 -28.85
N GLY A 369 -18.21 16.19 -27.53
CA GLY A 369 -18.86 15.41 -26.48
C GLY A 369 -20.37 15.63 -26.26
N THR A 370 -20.89 16.81 -26.63
CA THR A 370 -22.29 17.19 -26.37
C THR A 370 -23.21 17.04 -27.57
N VAL A 371 -22.68 17.26 -28.79
CA VAL A 371 -23.49 17.34 -30.02
C VAL A 371 -23.80 15.96 -30.60
N ILE A 372 -24.66 15.20 -29.90
CA ILE A 372 -25.42 14.12 -30.49
C ILE A 372 -26.84 14.64 -30.77
N CYS A 373 -27.10 15.06 -32.00
CA CYS A 373 -28.47 15.30 -32.48
C CYS A 373 -28.92 14.07 -33.28
N PRO A 374 -29.64 13.09 -32.68
CA PRO A 374 -30.13 11.90 -33.39
C PRO A 374 -31.14 12.22 -34.51
N SER A 375 -31.74 13.42 -34.47
CA SER A 375 -32.43 14.05 -35.60
C SER A 375 -31.58 14.13 -36.90
N GLN A 376 -30.25 14.00 -36.81
CA GLN A 376 -29.32 13.79 -37.92
C GLN A 376 -28.82 12.34 -38.04
N LYS A 377 -29.74 11.38 -38.03
CA LYS A 377 -29.51 10.03 -38.57
C LYS A 377 -29.11 10.15 -40.05
N LYS A 378 -27.79 10.16 -40.34
CA LYS A 378 -27.22 10.62 -41.62
C LYS A 378 -27.68 9.82 -42.85
N SER A 379 -28.81 10.23 -43.44
CA SER A 379 -28.79 10.54 -44.86
C SER A 379 -27.72 11.63 -45.08
N GLY A 380 -26.71 11.34 -45.90
CA GLY A 380 -25.52 12.20 -45.99
C GLY A 380 -25.86 13.62 -46.44
N ASN A 381 -25.35 14.61 -45.70
CA ASN A 381 -25.27 16.01 -46.11
C ASN A 381 -23.87 16.55 -45.79
N SER A 382 -23.35 17.39 -46.67
CA SER A 382 -21.94 17.81 -46.68
C SER A 382 -21.68 19.02 -45.78
N SER A 383 -20.68 18.90 -44.90
CA SER A 383 -20.07 20.07 -44.25
C SER A 383 -19.24 20.84 -45.28
N ASN A 384 -19.37 22.16 -45.33
CA ASN A 384 -19.00 22.94 -46.52
C ASN A 384 -17.51 23.36 -46.56
N VAL A 385 -16.60 22.45 -46.20
CA VAL A 385 -15.13 22.68 -46.12
C VAL A 385 -14.55 23.12 -47.47
N PRO A 386 -13.68 24.15 -47.55
CA PRO A 386 -13.00 24.51 -48.80
C PRO A 386 -11.99 23.42 -49.22
N LEU A 387 -11.94 23.10 -50.52
CA LEU A 387 -10.89 22.21 -51.06
C LEU A 387 -9.52 22.88 -50.92
N ASN A 388 -8.52 22.13 -50.45
CA ASN A 388 -7.16 22.64 -50.27
C ASN A 388 -6.41 22.78 -51.62
N PRO A 389 -5.28 23.51 -51.68
CA PRO A 389 -4.58 23.76 -52.94
C PRO A 389 -4.15 22.50 -53.69
N THR A 390 -3.87 21.39 -53.01
CA THR A 390 -3.47 20.12 -53.63
C THR A 390 -4.70 19.32 -54.10
N GLU A 391 -5.79 19.32 -53.34
CA GLU A 391 -7.09 18.77 -53.79
C GLU A 391 -7.62 19.48 -55.05
N ILE A 392 -7.40 20.80 -55.17
CA ILE A 392 -7.74 21.56 -56.38
C ILE A 392 -6.91 21.07 -57.58
N LYS A 393 -5.61 20.77 -57.40
CA LYS A 393 -4.79 20.14 -58.46
C LYS A 393 -5.39 18.78 -58.86
N VAL A 394 -5.71 17.93 -57.88
CA VAL A 394 -6.29 16.58 -58.10
C VAL A 394 -7.63 16.66 -58.84
N ILE A 395 -8.53 17.57 -58.46
CA ILE A 395 -9.80 17.81 -59.17
C ILE A 395 -9.57 18.30 -60.60
N ASN A 396 -8.58 19.15 -60.85
CA ASN A 396 -8.27 19.60 -62.21
C ASN A 396 -7.75 18.45 -63.09
N ILE A 397 -6.96 17.52 -62.54
CA ILE A 397 -6.53 16.28 -63.21
C ILE A 397 -7.74 15.42 -63.59
N PHE A 398 -8.66 15.16 -62.64
CA PHE A 398 -9.85 14.36 -62.91
C PHE A 398 -10.83 15.05 -63.89
N ARG A 399 -11.04 16.38 -63.80
CA ARG A 399 -11.88 17.12 -64.76
C ARG A 399 -11.29 17.06 -66.18
N ALA A 400 -9.98 17.22 -66.34
CA ALA A 400 -9.32 17.12 -67.64
C ALA A 400 -9.48 15.72 -68.27
N LYS A 401 -9.37 14.67 -67.46
CA LYS A 401 -9.50 13.28 -67.94
C LYS A 401 -10.95 12.85 -68.16
N ALA A 402 -11.89 13.35 -67.37
CA ALA A 402 -13.33 13.05 -67.48
C ALA A 402 -13.88 13.29 -68.89
N GLN A 403 -13.48 14.39 -69.53
CA GLN A 403 -13.86 14.78 -70.90
C GLN A 403 -13.60 13.69 -71.96
N VAL A 404 -12.64 12.79 -71.72
CA VAL A 404 -12.31 11.65 -72.59
C VAL A 404 -12.75 10.32 -71.96
N ALA A 405 -12.52 10.14 -70.66
CA ALA A 405 -12.68 8.87 -69.95
C ALA A 405 -14.13 8.45 -69.69
N HIS A 406 -15.07 9.41 -69.56
CA HIS A 406 -16.47 9.12 -69.20
C HIS A 406 -17.10 8.06 -70.11
N GLY A 407 -17.09 8.30 -71.43
CA GLY A 407 -17.70 7.40 -72.42
C GLY A 407 -17.07 6.00 -72.48
N PHE A 408 -15.78 5.86 -72.17
CA PHE A 408 -15.11 4.56 -72.12
C PHE A 408 -15.40 3.80 -70.81
N HIS A 409 -15.86 4.47 -69.76
CA HIS A 409 -16.17 3.86 -68.47
C HIS A 409 -17.66 3.55 -68.26
N CYS A 410 -18.56 3.90 -69.17
CA CYS A 410 -20.00 3.57 -69.09
C CYS A 410 -20.30 2.05 -68.96
N SER A 411 -19.39 1.18 -69.39
CA SER A 411 -19.47 -0.29 -69.21
C SER A 411 -18.68 -0.82 -68.01
N SER A 412 -17.96 0.06 -67.29
CA SER A 412 -17.13 -0.29 -66.14
C SER A 412 -17.98 -0.62 -64.92
N ARG A 413 -17.78 -1.81 -64.35
CA ARG A 413 -18.40 -2.23 -63.09
C ARG A 413 -17.68 -1.68 -61.85
N VAL A 414 -16.65 -0.85 -62.04
CA VAL A 414 -15.89 -0.26 -60.94
C VAL A 414 -16.68 0.87 -60.28
N LYS A 415 -16.73 0.84 -58.94
CA LYS A 415 -17.29 1.89 -58.10
C LYS A 415 -16.23 2.52 -57.19
N ILE A 416 -16.46 3.76 -56.80
CA ILE A 416 -15.71 4.51 -55.80
C ILE A 416 -16.76 5.11 -54.87
N GLY A 417 -16.73 4.78 -53.57
CA GLY A 417 -17.89 4.98 -52.71
C GLY A 417 -19.15 4.30 -53.27
N SER A 418 -20.26 5.04 -53.33
CA SER A 418 -21.57 4.53 -53.78
C SER A 418 -21.80 4.56 -55.31
N ARG A 419 -21.09 5.43 -56.04
CA ARG A 419 -21.27 5.68 -57.49
C ARG A 419 -20.25 4.91 -58.34
N SER A 420 -20.53 4.75 -59.63
CA SER A 420 -19.58 4.18 -60.60
C SER A 420 -18.51 5.21 -61.00
N VAL A 421 -17.43 4.72 -61.62
CA VAL A 421 -16.40 5.58 -62.22
C VAL A 421 -16.98 6.43 -63.36
N ALA A 422 -17.99 5.94 -64.10
CA ALA A 422 -18.66 6.73 -65.12
C ALA A 422 -19.44 7.91 -64.52
N ASP A 423 -20.22 7.67 -63.46
CA ASP A 423 -20.98 8.71 -62.75
C ASP A 423 -20.04 9.77 -62.16
N TRP A 424 -18.95 9.34 -61.51
CA TRP A 424 -17.99 10.27 -60.90
C TRP A 424 -17.22 11.10 -61.93
N LEU A 425 -16.94 10.53 -63.09
CA LEU A 425 -16.31 11.22 -64.22
C LEU A 425 -17.34 11.86 -65.18
N ASP A 426 -18.58 12.05 -64.73
CA ASP A 426 -19.55 13.06 -65.17
C ASP A 426 -18.92 14.40 -65.62
N PRO A 427 -18.68 14.73 -66.92
CA PRO A 427 -18.08 16.01 -67.28
C PRO A 427 -18.96 17.22 -66.98
N VAL A 428 -20.28 17.03 -66.86
CA VAL A 428 -21.25 18.08 -66.48
C VAL A 428 -21.39 18.12 -64.96
N ALA A 429 -21.47 16.96 -64.32
CA ALA A 429 -21.56 16.86 -62.87
C ALA A 429 -20.29 17.39 -62.18
N LEU A 430 -19.10 17.16 -62.75
CA LEU A 430 -17.82 17.64 -62.23
C LEU A 430 -17.63 19.16 -62.25
N GLU A 431 -18.53 19.95 -62.82
CA GLU A 431 -18.50 21.41 -62.64
C GLU A 431 -19.15 21.87 -61.32
N SER A 432 -19.98 21.04 -60.68
CA SER A 432 -20.48 21.30 -59.32
C SER A 432 -19.36 21.17 -58.27
N LYS A 433 -19.25 22.16 -57.37
CA LYS A 433 -18.31 22.10 -56.24
C LYS A 433 -18.69 21.02 -55.23
N GLU A 434 -19.98 20.74 -55.09
CA GLU A 434 -20.53 19.68 -54.27
C GLU A 434 -20.12 18.30 -54.81
N TRP A 435 -20.13 18.13 -56.14
CA TRP A 435 -19.67 16.91 -56.81
C TRP A 435 -18.14 16.74 -56.72
N GLN A 436 -17.39 17.83 -56.89
CA GLN A 436 -15.92 17.83 -56.72
C GLN A 436 -15.53 17.41 -55.29
N LYS A 437 -16.17 17.98 -54.25
CA LYS A 437 -15.98 17.55 -52.86
C LYS A 437 -16.38 16.08 -52.69
N GLY A 438 -17.55 15.69 -53.16
CA GLY A 438 -18.02 14.30 -53.11
C GLY A 438 -17.07 13.29 -53.76
N LEU A 439 -16.35 13.68 -54.83
CA LEU A 439 -15.32 12.85 -55.46
C LEU A 439 -14.04 12.76 -54.60
N ILE A 440 -13.56 13.87 -54.03
CA ILE A 440 -12.40 13.88 -53.11
C ILE A 440 -12.70 13.08 -51.84
N ASP A 441 -13.89 13.24 -51.26
CA ASP A 441 -14.39 12.45 -50.13
C ASP A 441 -14.44 10.96 -50.51
N ALA A 442 -15.09 10.62 -51.63
CA ALA A 442 -15.23 9.23 -52.06
C ALA A 442 -13.90 8.56 -52.45
N LEU A 443 -12.93 9.30 -53.00
CA LEU A 443 -11.58 8.80 -53.27
C LEU A 443 -10.81 8.58 -51.96
N SER A 444 -10.71 9.62 -51.11
CA SER A 444 -9.95 9.56 -49.86
C SER A 444 -10.52 8.57 -48.84
N SER A 445 -11.82 8.28 -48.90
CA SER A 445 -12.46 7.23 -48.09
C SER A 445 -12.39 5.83 -48.72
N SER A 446 -11.94 5.67 -49.98
CA SER A 446 -11.98 4.38 -50.67
C SER A 446 -10.71 3.56 -50.46
N LYS A 447 -10.66 2.85 -49.32
CA LYS A 447 -9.54 1.99 -48.90
C LYS A 447 -9.03 0.97 -49.92
N TYR A 448 -9.88 0.51 -50.85
CA TYR A 448 -9.47 -0.40 -51.93
C TYR A 448 -8.55 0.27 -52.96
N TRP A 449 -8.66 1.59 -53.11
CA TRP A 449 -7.92 2.41 -54.05
C TRP A 449 -6.85 3.27 -53.36
N ILE A 450 -7.15 3.87 -52.21
CA ILE A 450 -6.29 4.82 -51.49
C ILE A 450 -5.99 4.34 -50.08
N CYS A 451 -4.70 4.26 -49.73
CA CYS A 451 -4.19 4.12 -48.38
C CYS A 451 -3.71 5.51 -47.91
N LYS A 452 -4.45 6.12 -46.98
CA LYS A 452 -4.11 7.46 -46.44
C LYS A 452 -2.69 7.47 -45.86
N GLY A 453 -1.89 8.48 -46.17
CA GLY A 453 -0.51 8.59 -45.66
C GLY A 453 0.44 7.48 -46.15
N ASP A 454 0.08 6.75 -47.21
CA ASP A 454 0.94 5.76 -47.86
C ASP A 454 0.55 5.55 -49.35
N SER A 455 1.06 6.45 -50.19
CA SER A 455 0.91 6.39 -51.65
C SER A 455 1.52 5.12 -52.26
N GLY A 456 2.60 4.58 -51.70
CA GLY A 456 3.26 3.36 -52.17
C GLY A 456 2.39 2.10 -51.99
N LYS A 457 1.64 2.00 -50.89
CA LYS A 457 0.64 0.94 -50.66
C LYS A 457 -0.69 1.20 -51.37
N SER A 458 -0.96 2.43 -51.80
CA SER A 458 -2.20 2.81 -52.48
C SER A 458 -2.34 2.14 -53.85
N ARG A 459 -3.34 1.26 -54.00
CA ARG A 459 -3.61 0.53 -55.24
C ARG A 459 -3.81 1.46 -56.44
N PHE A 460 -4.43 2.62 -56.25
CA PHE A 460 -4.64 3.61 -57.32
C PHE A 460 -3.31 4.02 -57.96
N ILE A 461 -2.29 4.30 -57.15
CA ILE A 461 -0.93 4.64 -57.57
C ILE A 461 -0.24 3.43 -58.23
N GLN A 462 -0.36 2.24 -57.65
CA GLN A 462 0.20 0.99 -58.23
C GLN A 462 -0.37 0.66 -59.61
N GLU A 463 -1.65 0.96 -59.85
CA GLU A 463 -2.30 0.73 -61.16
C GLU A 463 -1.89 1.77 -62.21
N LEU A 464 -1.26 2.89 -61.83
CA LEU A 464 -0.63 3.88 -62.72
C LEU A 464 0.83 3.54 -63.08
N GLN A 465 1.51 2.70 -62.28
CA GLN A 465 2.88 2.27 -62.51
C GLN A 465 3.00 1.23 -63.63
N TRP A 466 4.23 0.92 -64.07
CA TRP A 466 4.48 -0.09 -65.09
C TRP A 466 3.90 -1.46 -64.70
N ASN A 467 3.21 -2.13 -65.64
CA ASN A 467 2.32 -3.29 -65.47
C ASN A 467 0.93 -3.02 -64.82
N GLY A 468 0.64 -1.80 -64.37
CA GLY A 468 -0.69 -1.40 -63.89
C GLY A 468 -1.71 -1.22 -65.01
N ARG A 469 -3.02 -1.41 -64.74
CA ARG A 469 -4.06 -1.31 -65.79
C ARG A 469 -4.41 0.12 -66.23
N MET A 470 -3.85 1.13 -65.57
CA MET A 470 -3.95 2.55 -65.93
C MET A 470 -2.58 3.13 -66.33
N PHE A 471 -1.56 2.30 -66.55
CA PHE A 471 -0.24 2.73 -66.98
C PHE A 471 -0.30 3.62 -68.22
N GLY A 472 0.39 4.76 -68.18
CA GLY A 472 0.44 5.74 -69.28
C GLY A 472 -0.80 6.62 -69.46
N SER A 473 -1.85 6.48 -68.62
CA SER A 473 -3.03 7.37 -68.68
C SER A 473 -2.91 8.66 -67.85
N PHE A 474 -1.85 8.76 -67.02
CA PHE A 474 -1.47 9.94 -66.24
C PHE A 474 0.01 10.27 -66.54
N THR A 475 0.38 11.55 -66.55
CA THR A 475 1.77 12.00 -66.68
C THR A 475 2.52 11.86 -65.35
N GLN A 476 3.84 12.01 -65.38
CA GLN A 476 4.65 11.98 -64.15
C GLN A 476 4.27 13.11 -63.18
N ASP A 477 3.92 14.30 -63.67
CA ASP A 477 3.51 15.41 -62.81
C ASP A 477 2.14 15.17 -62.18
N GLU A 478 1.19 14.61 -62.94
CA GLU A 478 -0.13 14.21 -62.42
C GLU A 478 0.02 13.10 -61.36
N TYR A 479 0.87 12.11 -61.62
CA TYR A 479 1.23 11.04 -60.68
C TYR A 479 1.84 11.62 -59.39
N ASN A 480 2.78 12.57 -59.51
CA ASN A 480 3.43 13.21 -58.37
C ASN A 480 2.40 13.97 -57.49
N VAL A 481 1.49 14.72 -58.11
CA VAL A 481 0.40 15.44 -57.41
C VAL A 481 -0.55 14.49 -56.68
N LEU A 482 -0.89 13.35 -57.29
CA LEU A 482 -1.73 12.32 -56.65
C LEU A 482 -1.01 11.64 -55.49
N THR A 483 0.30 11.42 -55.62
CA THR A 483 1.17 10.86 -54.58
C THR A 483 1.25 11.83 -53.38
N GLU A 484 1.59 13.10 -53.64
CA GLU A 484 1.62 14.23 -52.67
C GLU A 484 0.29 14.35 -51.91
N TRP A 485 -0.84 14.29 -52.63
CA TRP A 485 -2.18 14.36 -52.02
C TRP A 485 -2.46 13.19 -51.08
N ILE A 486 -2.14 11.96 -51.48
CA ILE A 486 -2.41 10.75 -50.68
C ILE A 486 -1.55 10.72 -49.42
N ASP A 487 -0.27 11.06 -49.53
CA ASP A 487 0.66 11.07 -48.39
C ASP A 487 0.34 12.18 -47.38
N ALA A 488 -0.35 13.24 -47.80
CA ALA A 488 -0.90 14.28 -46.93
C ALA A 488 -2.21 13.91 -46.22
N LEU A 489 -2.86 12.77 -46.56
CA LEU A 489 -4.09 12.34 -45.87
C LEU A 489 -3.76 11.77 -44.48
N PRO A 490 -4.46 12.21 -43.40
CA PRO A 490 -4.13 11.79 -42.04
C PRO A 490 -4.31 10.28 -41.84
N ASN A 491 -3.30 9.66 -41.24
CA ASN A 491 -3.20 8.22 -41.02
C ASN A 491 -2.95 7.91 -39.53
N LYS A 492 -3.70 6.92 -39.02
CA LYS A 492 -3.86 6.50 -37.61
C LYS A 492 -4.57 7.52 -36.71
N SER A 493 -5.44 7.00 -35.85
CA SER A 493 -5.94 7.68 -34.65
C SER A 493 -4.78 8.13 -33.73
N SER A 494 -4.93 9.32 -33.17
CA SER A 494 -4.08 9.88 -32.10
C SER A 494 -4.11 8.99 -30.86
N ILE A 495 -5.30 8.59 -30.45
CA ILE A 495 -5.55 7.83 -29.21
C ILE A 495 -4.96 6.43 -29.29
N LEU A 496 -5.21 5.68 -30.37
CA LEU A 496 -4.59 4.36 -30.57
C LEU A 496 -3.05 4.43 -30.67
N ARG A 497 -2.46 5.59 -30.99
CA ARG A 497 -1.01 5.79 -30.96
C ARG A 497 -0.49 6.03 -29.53
N ALA A 498 -1.18 6.86 -28.75
CA ALA A 498 -0.82 7.14 -27.35
C ALA A 498 -1.05 5.96 -26.39
N LEU A 499 -2.03 5.10 -26.70
CA LEU A 499 -2.35 3.91 -25.90
C LEU A 499 -1.40 2.73 -26.19
N ASN A 500 -1.02 2.50 -27.46
CA ASN A 500 -0.22 1.33 -27.88
C ASN A 500 1.30 1.62 -28.02
N SER A 501 1.81 2.71 -27.43
CA SER A 501 3.23 3.05 -27.49
C SER A 501 4.02 2.36 -26.38
N ASP A 502 4.53 1.14 -26.64
CA ASP A 502 5.47 0.39 -25.76
C ASP A 502 6.89 1.02 -25.73
N GLY A 503 6.98 2.35 -25.89
CA GLY A 503 8.23 3.08 -26.01
C GLY A 503 8.82 3.48 -24.66
N HIS A 504 9.98 2.91 -24.32
CA HIS A 504 10.94 3.56 -23.45
C HIS A 504 11.57 4.76 -24.17
N GLU A 505 10.83 5.86 -24.27
CA GLU A 505 11.40 7.19 -24.50
C GLU A 505 11.29 8.00 -23.22
N ASP A 506 12.43 8.43 -22.69
CA ASP A 506 12.53 9.18 -21.43
C ASP A 506 11.94 10.58 -21.58
N VAL A 507 10.65 10.72 -21.25
CA VAL A 507 10.13 12.01 -20.78
C VAL A 507 10.65 12.17 -19.35
N PRO A 508 11.51 13.17 -19.04
CA PRO A 508 12.13 13.31 -17.73
C PRO A 508 11.15 13.85 -16.69
N GLY A 509 10.23 12.98 -16.26
CA GLY A 509 9.39 13.15 -15.09
C GLY A 509 10.15 12.80 -13.82
N ASP A 510 10.97 13.73 -13.34
CA ASP A 510 11.45 13.70 -11.96
C ASP A 510 10.25 13.80 -11.00
N SER A 511 10.45 13.37 -9.75
CA SER A 511 9.48 13.41 -8.64
C SER A 511 8.30 12.41 -8.74
N ASP A 512 8.59 11.12 -8.52
CA ASP A 512 7.60 10.11 -8.06
C ASP A 512 7.19 10.37 -6.58
N ASP A 513 6.91 11.63 -6.30
CA ASP A 513 6.91 12.30 -5.00
C ASP A 513 5.47 12.66 -4.62
N ILE A 514 4.95 12.09 -3.54
CA ILE A 514 3.59 12.39 -3.13
C ILE A 514 3.40 13.86 -2.70
N LEU A 515 4.48 14.59 -2.43
CA LEU A 515 4.48 16.03 -2.15
C LEU A 515 4.36 16.89 -3.43
N SER A 516 4.56 16.33 -4.63
CA SER A 516 4.28 16.98 -5.93
C SER A 516 2.83 16.79 -6.42
N GLY A 517 2.00 16.08 -5.64
CA GLY A 517 0.55 16.29 -5.60
C GLY A 517 -0.28 15.76 -6.77
N TYR A 518 0.26 14.87 -7.61
CA TYR A 518 -0.55 13.96 -8.42
C TYR A 518 -0.80 12.64 -7.66
N PRO A 519 -1.74 11.78 -8.07
CA PRO A 519 -2.02 10.50 -7.40
C PRO A 519 -0.84 9.51 -7.45
N VAL A 520 -0.02 9.46 -6.40
CA VAL A 520 1.14 8.55 -6.29
C VAL A 520 0.77 7.28 -5.54
N PHE A 521 0.74 6.14 -6.25
CA PHE A 521 0.34 4.83 -5.74
C PHE A 521 1.51 3.83 -5.62
N GLN A 522 2.70 4.30 -5.22
CA GLN A 522 3.91 3.48 -5.09
C GLN A 522 3.64 2.09 -4.47
N GLN A 523 4.11 1.04 -5.16
CA GLN A 523 3.95 -0.37 -4.71
C GLN A 523 4.73 -0.67 -3.43
N SER A 524 5.80 0.08 -3.18
CA SER A 524 6.56 0.07 -1.91
C SER A 524 5.72 0.50 -0.70
N PHE A 525 4.60 1.21 -0.88
CA PHE A 525 3.67 1.59 0.19
C PHE A 525 2.47 0.64 0.28
N SER A 526 2.76 -0.58 0.76
CA SER A 526 1.78 -1.56 1.23
C SER A 526 1.37 -1.28 2.69
N SER A 527 0.43 -2.04 3.24
CA SER A 527 -0.02 -1.87 4.63
C SER A 527 1.06 -2.16 5.69
N SER A 528 2.17 -2.83 5.34
CA SER A 528 3.31 -3.04 6.25
C SER A 528 4.39 -1.95 6.17
N SER A 529 4.32 -1.05 5.17
CA SER A 529 5.31 0.01 4.92
C SER A 529 4.72 1.42 4.98
N LEU A 530 3.40 1.55 5.09
CA LEU A 530 2.70 2.74 5.59
C LEU A 530 2.96 3.04 7.09
N GLY A 531 3.88 2.33 7.74
CA GLY A 531 4.22 2.52 9.15
C GLY A 531 3.14 2.09 10.16
N ILE A 532 1.96 1.66 9.69
CA ILE A 532 0.79 1.28 10.51
C ILE A 532 1.22 0.29 11.61
N PRO A 533 1.28 0.71 12.89
CA PRO A 533 1.69 -0.18 13.98
C PRO A 533 0.72 -1.36 14.10
N LYS A 534 1.24 -2.57 14.26
CA LYS A 534 0.39 -3.78 14.34
C LYS A 534 -0.48 -3.82 15.61
N SER A 535 -0.13 -3.04 16.62
CA SER A 535 -0.97 -2.72 17.78
C SER A 535 -2.28 -1.98 17.43
N PHE A 536 -2.42 -1.46 16.21
CA PHE A 536 -3.63 -0.79 15.71
C PHE A 536 -4.31 -1.57 14.56
N GLN A 537 -3.97 -2.85 14.37
CA GLN A 537 -4.85 -3.78 13.66
C GLN A 537 -6.02 -4.22 14.59
N PRO A 538 -7.13 -4.79 14.05
CA PRO A 538 -8.39 -5.06 14.78
C PRO A 538 -8.40 -5.95 16.04
N ALA A 539 -7.25 -6.26 16.65
CA ALA A 539 -7.19 -7.06 17.86
C ALA A 539 -7.34 -6.19 19.13
N THR A 540 -8.24 -6.61 20.02
CA THR A 540 -8.43 -6.21 21.44
C THR A 540 -9.03 -4.84 21.80
N ALA A 541 -9.06 -3.82 20.93
CA ALA A 541 -9.70 -2.53 21.25
C ALA A 541 -10.83 -2.13 20.27
N SER A 542 -12.09 -2.25 20.73
CA SER A 542 -13.27 -1.75 20.03
C SER A 542 -14.04 -0.79 20.94
N PHE A 543 -14.36 0.41 20.43
CA PHE A 543 -15.06 1.48 21.16
C PHE A 543 -16.04 2.18 20.22
N THR A 544 -17.04 2.89 20.77
CA THR A 544 -17.98 3.68 19.97
C THR A 544 -17.55 5.14 19.87
N PHE A 545 -18.16 5.88 18.94
CA PHE A 545 -17.94 7.32 18.79
C PHE A 545 -18.28 8.10 20.08
N GLN A 546 -19.20 7.59 20.91
CA GLN A 546 -19.58 8.20 22.19
C GLN A 546 -18.66 7.74 23.35
N THR A 547 -17.73 6.82 23.10
CA THR A 547 -16.73 6.33 24.06
C THR A 547 -15.31 6.39 23.49
N LEU A 548 -15.01 7.40 22.65
CA LEU A 548 -13.67 7.63 22.11
C LEU A 548 -12.65 7.86 23.25
N PRO A 549 -11.44 7.28 23.18
CA PRO A 549 -10.35 7.62 24.11
C PRO A 549 -10.03 9.11 24.06
N SER A 550 -10.11 9.81 25.19
CA SER A 550 -9.93 11.26 25.26
C SER A 550 -8.51 11.72 24.90
N LEU A 551 -8.38 12.72 24.02
CA LEU A 551 -7.13 13.45 23.81
C LEU A 551 -6.83 14.35 25.02
N ASP A 552 -5.80 14.02 25.80
CA ASP A 552 -5.19 14.97 26.73
C ASP A 552 -4.04 15.72 26.03
N ILE A 553 -4.30 17.01 25.75
CA ILE A 553 -3.36 17.92 25.08
C ILE A 553 -3.24 19.24 25.86
N GLY A 554 -3.22 19.17 27.19
CA GLY A 554 -3.23 20.33 28.09
C GLY A 554 -1.97 21.20 28.13
N GLU A 555 -0.85 20.77 27.54
CA GLU A 555 0.39 21.55 27.48
C GLU A 555 0.49 22.45 26.23
N ARG A 556 1.55 23.27 26.14
CA ARG A 556 1.81 24.11 24.97
C ARG A 556 2.50 23.26 23.86
N PRO A 557 1.99 23.22 22.63
CA PRO A 557 2.53 22.34 21.60
C PRO A 557 3.93 22.74 21.09
N VAL A 558 4.67 21.71 20.68
CA VAL A 558 5.90 21.80 19.88
C VAL A 558 5.49 22.02 18.42
N ILE A 559 5.74 23.23 17.90
CA ILE A 559 5.21 23.68 16.60
C ILE A 559 5.87 22.96 15.43
N GLU A 560 7.14 22.59 15.61
CA GLU A 560 7.93 21.76 14.71
C GLU A 560 7.35 20.35 14.54
N ARG A 561 6.47 19.90 15.45
CA ARG A 561 5.71 18.64 15.34
C ARG A 561 4.27 18.89 14.88
N LEU A 562 3.61 19.91 15.44
CA LEU A 562 2.19 20.19 15.16
C LEU A 562 1.96 20.71 13.73
N LEU A 563 2.82 21.62 13.23
CA LEU A 563 2.60 22.28 11.94
C LEU A 563 2.62 21.31 10.73
N PRO A 564 3.56 20.35 10.62
CA PRO A 564 3.50 19.31 9.59
C PRO A 564 2.19 18.53 9.59
N LEU A 565 1.67 18.17 10.77
CA LEU A 565 0.42 17.41 10.89
C LEU A 565 -0.78 18.29 10.53
N TRP A 566 -0.84 19.51 11.05
CA TRP A 566 -1.91 20.49 10.80
C TRP A 566 -2.12 20.76 9.30
N ILE A 567 -1.03 21.03 8.57
CA ILE A 567 -1.12 21.34 7.14
C ILE A 567 -1.45 20.07 6.31
N SER A 568 -1.10 18.88 6.80
CA SER A 568 -1.29 17.62 6.06
C SER A 568 -2.65 16.97 6.25
N HIS A 569 -3.19 16.91 7.48
CA HIS A 569 -4.34 16.06 7.79
C HIS A 569 -5.65 16.37 7.02
N PRO A 570 -5.91 17.58 6.46
CA PRO A 570 -7.09 17.78 5.60
C PRO A 570 -7.09 16.86 4.38
N CYS A 571 -5.93 16.31 3.98
CA CYS A 571 -5.83 15.33 2.90
C CYS A 571 -6.68 14.07 3.14
N LEU A 572 -6.91 13.68 4.40
CA LEU A 572 -7.49 12.40 4.81
C LEU A 572 -8.85 12.12 4.14
N LEU A 573 -9.64 13.17 3.89
CA LEU A 573 -10.98 13.05 3.31
C LEU A 573 -11.07 13.53 1.85
N GLN A 574 -10.08 14.30 1.37
CA GLN A 574 -10.13 14.98 0.07
C GLN A 574 -10.26 14.06 -1.16
N THR A 575 -9.94 12.76 -1.07
CA THR A 575 -9.94 11.85 -2.23
C THR A 575 -11.23 11.02 -2.35
N PHE A 576 -12.06 10.93 -1.31
CA PHE A 576 -13.37 10.25 -1.40
C PHE A 576 -14.30 10.84 -2.47
N VAL A 577 -14.10 12.12 -2.76
CA VAL A 577 -14.93 12.96 -3.62
C VAL A 577 -14.28 13.29 -4.97
N SER A 578 -13.04 12.83 -5.21
CA SER A 578 -12.31 13.02 -6.47
C SER A 578 -12.89 12.23 -7.66
N VAL A 579 -13.83 11.32 -7.42
CA VAL A 579 -14.53 10.52 -8.43
C VAL A 579 -16.04 10.76 -8.28
N PRO A 580 -16.66 11.67 -9.05
CA PRO A 580 -18.02 12.17 -8.77
C PRO A 580 -19.12 11.11 -8.65
N ILE A 581 -19.09 10.04 -9.46
CA ILE A 581 -20.04 8.92 -9.35
C ILE A 581 -20.03 8.21 -7.98
N ARG A 582 -18.94 8.31 -7.19
CA ARG A 582 -18.88 7.80 -5.81
C ARG A 582 -19.65 8.65 -4.81
N THR A 583 -20.07 9.85 -5.18
CA THR A 583 -20.69 10.82 -4.25
C THR A 583 -22.21 10.69 -4.12
N LYS A 584 -22.86 9.86 -4.95
CA LYS A 584 -24.32 9.65 -4.99
C LYS A 584 -24.92 8.90 -3.79
N ASN A 585 -24.36 9.05 -2.60
CA ASN A 585 -24.78 8.38 -1.37
C ASN A 585 -24.58 9.27 -0.13
N SER A 586 -25.24 8.90 0.97
CA SER A 586 -25.21 9.61 2.25
C SER A 586 -23.79 9.77 2.80
N PHE A 587 -23.02 8.68 2.93
CA PHE A 587 -21.62 8.69 3.37
C PHE A 587 -20.76 9.78 2.70
N ALA A 588 -20.72 9.80 1.37
CA ALA A 588 -19.88 10.75 0.63
C ALA A 588 -20.43 12.18 0.67
N CYS A 589 -21.77 12.35 0.68
CA CYS A 589 -22.40 13.64 0.90
C CYS A 589 -22.04 14.23 2.28
N THR A 590 -21.98 13.41 3.33
CA THR A 590 -21.51 13.82 4.66
C THR A 590 -20.04 14.25 4.63
N ILE A 591 -19.19 13.55 3.87
CA ILE A 591 -17.79 13.97 3.65
C ILE A 591 -17.67 15.32 2.92
N VAL A 592 -18.53 15.62 1.94
CA VAL A 592 -18.55 16.95 1.29
C VAL A 592 -18.81 18.06 2.33
N LYS A 593 -19.73 17.86 3.28
CA LYS A 593 -20.01 18.83 4.35
C LYS A 593 -18.84 19.00 5.32
N ILE A 594 -18.15 17.92 5.66
CA ILE A 594 -16.91 17.96 6.47
C ILE A 594 -15.84 18.78 5.74
N LEU A 595 -15.60 18.50 4.45
CA LEU A 595 -14.63 19.23 3.63
C LEU A 595 -15.01 20.72 3.44
N ARG A 596 -16.31 21.04 3.30
CA ARG A 596 -16.81 22.42 3.28
C ARG A 596 -16.58 23.14 4.61
N ALA A 597 -16.78 22.48 5.76
CA ALA A 597 -16.42 23.04 7.06
C ALA A 597 -14.89 23.30 7.16
N GLN A 598 -14.06 22.32 6.81
CA GLN A 598 -12.59 22.44 6.82
C GLN A 598 -12.08 23.57 5.92
N GLY A 599 -12.69 23.76 4.75
CA GLY A 599 -12.40 24.84 3.79
C GLY A 599 -12.95 26.22 4.16
N GLY A 600 -13.58 26.38 5.34
CA GLY A 600 -14.10 27.66 5.82
C GLY A 600 -15.31 28.18 5.05
N PHE A 601 -16.19 27.26 4.62
CA PHE A 601 -17.51 27.59 4.09
C PHE A 601 -18.56 27.52 5.19
N ASP A 602 -19.68 28.23 5.05
CA ASP A 602 -20.74 28.28 6.06
C ASP A 602 -21.58 26.98 6.11
N ILE A 603 -22.48 26.89 7.09
CA ILE A 603 -23.48 25.81 7.17
C ILE A 603 -24.41 25.87 5.95
N GLU A 604 -24.61 24.71 5.33
CA GLU A 604 -25.42 24.53 4.13
C GLU A 604 -26.90 24.91 4.37
N ARG A 605 -27.39 25.93 3.66
CA ARG A 605 -28.78 26.42 3.73
C ARG A 605 -29.54 26.05 2.46
N GLU A 606 -30.87 26.14 2.52
CA GLU A 606 -31.75 26.17 1.32
C GLU A 606 -31.77 27.58 0.67
N CYS A 607 -30.66 28.33 0.81
CA CYS A 607 -30.44 29.66 0.24
C CYS A 607 -29.89 29.52 -1.20
N PRO A 608 -29.98 30.55 -2.07
CA PRO A 608 -29.27 30.54 -3.35
C PRO A 608 -27.76 30.40 -3.14
N ALA A 609 -27.11 29.63 -4.01
CA ALA A 609 -25.66 29.48 -4.05
C ALA A 609 -25.01 30.49 -5.02
N GLY A 610 -23.67 30.60 -5.00
CA GLY A 610 -22.91 31.54 -5.84
C GLY A 610 -21.80 32.31 -5.12
N MET A 611 -21.37 33.43 -5.73
CA MET A 611 -20.19 34.24 -5.36
C MET A 611 -20.09 34.67 -3.87
N ASP A 612 -21.20 34.74 -3.15
CA ASP A 612 -21.28 35.17 -1.74
C ASP A 612 -20.42 34.33 -0.78
N GLU A 613 -20.06 33.09 -1.14
CA GLU A 613 -19.16 32.22 -0.35
C GLU A 613 -17.67 32.51 -0.64
N VAL A 614 -17.36 32.93 -1.87
CA VAL A 614 -15.99 33.13 -2.39
C VAL A 614 -15.44 34.51 -2.03
N GLN A 615 -16.32 35.52 -1.88
CA GLN A 615 -15.93 36.90 -1.56
C GLN A 615 -15.79 37.20 -0.06
N ARG A 616 -15.92 36.21 0.85
CA ARG A 616 -15.81 36.44 2.30
C ARG A 616 -14.35 36.54 2.78
N ASP A 617 -14.04 37.65 3.45
CA ASP A 617 -12.81 37.82 4.21
C ASP A 617 -12.61 36.72 5.27
N ASN A 618 -11.36 36.41 5.60
CA ASN A 618 -10.95 35.43 6.62
C ASN A 618 -11.50 33.99 6.45
N SER A 619 -12.02 33.64 5.28
CA SER A 619 -12.79 32.40 5.07
C SER A 619 -11.96 31.14 4.75
N PHE A 620 -10.66 31.10 5.06
CA PHE A 620 -9.77 29.98 4.68
C PHE A 620 -9.84 28.73 5.57
N GLY A 621 -10.70 28.71 6.59
CA GLY A 621 -10.88 27.55 7.48
C GLY A 621 -9.56 27.08 8.12
N LEU A 622 -9.35 25.77 8.19
CA LEU A 622 -8.15 25.16 8.80
C LEU A 622 -6.86 25.61 8.11
N ALA A 623 -6.89 25.81 6.79
CA ALA A 623 -5.74 26.28 6.03
C ALA A 623 -5.34 27.71 6.44
N GLY A 624 -6.32 28.59 6.62
CA GLY A 624 -6.10 29.96 7.13
C GLY A 624 -5.57 29.98 8.56
N ILE A 625 -6.15 29.16 9.43
CA ILE A 625 -5.69 29.01 10.83
C ILE A 625 -4.24 28.50 10.87
N GLY A 626 -3.85 27.60 9.95
CA GLY A 626 -2.47 27.15 9.79
C GLY A 626 -1.49 28.28 9.47
N LEU A 627 -1.84 29.15 8.52
CA LEU A 627 -1.02 30.34 8.18
C LEU A 627 -0.97 31.34 9.33
N ASN A 628 -2.08 31.55 10.04
CA ASN A 628 -2.14 32.42 11.22
C ASN A 628 -1.26 31.89 12.36
N MET A 629 -1.21 30.58 12.57
CA MET A 629 -0.27 29.95 13.51
C MET A 629 1.18 30.14 13.09
N MET A 630 1.52 29.94 11.80
CA MET A 630 2.89 30.18 11.31
C MET A 630 3.34 31.61 11.62
N VAL A 631 2.52 32.61 11.29
CA VAL A 631 2.82 34.03 11.56
C VAL A 631 2.91 34.33 13.05
N GLN A 632 2.05 33.73 13.89
CA GLN A 632 2.11 33.88 15.36
C GLN A 632 3.33 33.20 16.00
N GLN A 633 4.03 32.32 15.29
CA GLN A 633 5.27 31.66 15.74
C GLN A 633 6.50 32.15 14.95
N GLU A 634 6.43 33.35 14.36
CA GLU A 634 7.51 34.00 13.58
C GLU A 634 7.97 33.23 12.32
N LEU A 635 7.25 32.18 11.91
CA LEU A 635 7.50 31.42 10.69
C LEU A 635 6.86 32.12 9.49
N SER A 636 7.67 32.58 8.52
CA SER A 636 7.15 33.25 7.32
C SER A 636 6.54 32.27 6.31
N PRO A 637 5.26 32.40 5.93
CA PRO A 637 4.68 31.61 4.84
C PRO A 637 5.25 31.92 3.45
N THR A 638 6.03 33.00 3.28
CA THR A 638 6.77 33.24 2.02
C THR A 638 8.13 32.53 1.99
N ALA A 639 8.67 32.15 3.16
CA ALA A 639 9.85 31.29 3.25
C ALA A 639 9.48 29.80 3.21
N LEU A 640 8.27 29.45 3.67
CA LEU A 640 7.70 28.11 3.63
C LEU A 640 6.39 28.11 2.79
N PRO A 641 6.48 28.20 1.44
CA PRO A 641 5.32 28.44 0.58
C PRO A 641 4.47 27.20 0.26
N SER A 642 4.85 26.02 0.76
CA SER A 642 4.16 24.75 0.49
C SER A 642 4.41 23.72 1.59
N LEU A 643 3.56 22.69 1.64
CA LEU A 643 3.75 21.54 2.53
C LEU A 643 5.09 20.83 2.29
N LYS A 644 5.59 20.81 1.04
CA LYS A 644 6.88 20.22 0.69
C LYS A 644 8.06 20.93 1.37
N GLU A 645 8.04 22.26 1.44
CA GLU A 645 9.08 23.03 2.13
C GLU A 645 8.90 22.98 3.67
N ILE A 646 7.67 22.87 4.18
CA ILE A 646 7.42 22.58 5.61
C ILE A 646 8.04 21.23 6.00
N LEU A 647 7.74 20.13 5.29
CA LEU A 647 8.23 18.79 5.62
C LEU A 647 9.76 18.63 5.45
N LYS A 648 10.39 19.54 4.69
CA LYS A 648 11.83 19.60 4.49
C LYS A 648 12.59 20.28 5.63
N ILE A 649 11.92 21.19 6.38
CA ILE A 649 12.48 21.78 7.62
C ILE A 649 12.00 21.02 8.86
N PHE A 650 10.77 20.51 8.82
CA PHE A 650 10.10 19.78 9.90
C PHE A 650 9.63 18.39 9.41
N PRO A 651 10.55 17.41 9.28
CA PRO A 651 10.19 16.08 8.78
C PRO A 651 9.15 15.37 9.66
N SER A 652 8.19 14.73 9.01
CA SER A 652 7.15 13.94 9.69
C SER A 652 6.74 12.77 8.79
N ASP A 653 7.17 11.57 9.15
CA ASP A 653 6.77 10.35 8.44
C ASP A 653 5.26 10.16 8.47
N PHE A 654 4.60 10.52 9.58
CA PHE A 654 3.15 10.42 9.71
C PHE A 654 2.40 11.35 8.75
N ALA A 655 2.91 12.56 8.50
CA ALA A 655 2.35 13.45 7.48
C ALA A 655 2.43 12.84 6.07
N VAL A 656 3.57 12.23 5.72
CA VAL A 656 3.77 11.55 4.43
C VAL A 656 2.90 10.28 4.33
N GLN A 657 2.76 9.53 5.44
CA GLN A 657 1.86 8.38 5.52
C GLN A 657 0.39 8.79 5.34
N MET A 658 -0.09 9.88 5.97
CA MET A 658 -1.44 10.39 5.77
C MET A 658 -1.76 10.66 4.30
N LEU A 659 -0.80 11.18 3.52
CA LEU A 659 -0.94 11.35 2.07
C LEU A 659 -1.04 9.98 1.35
N HIS A 660 -0.15 9.02 1.63
CA HIS A 660 -0.16 7.70 0.98
C HIS A 660 -1.38 6.83 1.36
N VAL A 661 -1.99 7.04 2.53
CA VAL A 661 -3.28 6.46 2.91
C VAL A 661 -4.42 7.18 2.19
N SER A 662 -4.43 8.53 2.17
CA SER A 662 -5.54 9.30 1.62
C SER A 662 -5.67 9.22 0.10
N MET A 663 -4.63 8.82 -0.63
CA MET A 663 -4.75 8.45 -2.04
C MET A 663 -5.57 7.16 -2.27
N ARG A 664 -5.80 6.34 -1.23
CA ARG A 664 -6.46 5.02 -1.31
C ARG A 664 -7.73 4.93 -0.43
N PRO A 665 -8.75 5.79 -0.68
CA PRO A 665 -9.94 5.89 0.17
C PRO A 665 -10.83 4.64 0.17
N MET A 666 -10.80 3.79 -0.87
CA MET A 666 -11.56 2.54 -0.87
C MET A 666 -10.84 1.44 -0.08
N ALA A 667 -9.51 1.36 -0.17
CA ALA A 667 -8.71 0.39 0.59
C ALA A 667 -8.69 0.68 2.11
N TYR A 668 -8.62 1.97 2.49
CA TYR A 668 -8.46 2.40 3.89
C TYR A 668 -9.65 3.20 4.45
N LYS A 669 -10.86 3.00 3.89
CA LYS A 669 -12.09 3.74 4.21
C LYS A 669 -12.26 4.07 5.70
N GLY A 670 -12.25 3.04 6.55
CA GLY A 670 -12.42 3.19 7.99
C GLY A 670 -11.27 3.92 8.67
N MET A 671 -10.03 3.61 8.30
CA MET A 671 -8.84 4.20 8.92
C MET A 671 -8.80 5.72 8.70
N LEU A 672 -9.17 6.20 7.50
CA LEU A 672 -9.25 7.63 7.20
C LEU A 672 -10.32 8.36 8.03
N ILE A 673 -11.50 7.74 8.24
CA ILE A 673 -12.54 8.28 9.12
C ILE A 673 -12.07 8.33 10.59
N GLY A 674 -11.42 7.26 11.06
CA GLY A 674 -10.81 7.20 12.40
C GLY A 674 -9.77 8.30 12.62
N MET A 675 -8.82 8.43 11.70
CA MET A 675 -7.77 9.45 11.75
C MET A 675 -8.37 10.87 11.73
N ALA A 676 -9.32 11.15 10.83
CA ALA A 676 -10.01 12.44 10.77
C ALA A 676 -10.77 12.77 12.07
N THR A 677 -11.30 11.76 12.76
CA THR A 677 -11.99 11.92 14.05
C THR A 677 -11.03 12.35 15.16
N ALA A 678 -9.80 11.84 15.19
CA ALA A 678 -8.78 12.29 16.15
C ALA A 678 -8.34 13.75 15.92
N PHE A 679 -8.22 14.18 14.65
CA PHE A 679 -7.95 15.58 14.32
C PHE A 679 -9.13 16.50 14.65
N ALA A 680 -10.37 16.08 14.41
CA ALA A 680 -11.57 16.84 14.80
C ALA A 680 -11.68 17.02 16.34
N GLU A 681 -11.31 16.01 17.14
CA GLU A 681 -11.17 16.15 18.59
C GLU A 681 -10.03 17.11 18.98
N MET A 682 -8.87 17.04 18.31
CA MET A 682 -7.78 18.00 18.51
C MET A 682 -8.26 19.44 18.26
N HIS A 683 -9.05 19.70 17.21
CA HIS A 683 -9.66 21.01 16.95
C HIS A 683 -10.65 21.41 18.06
N SER A 684 -11.49 20.47 18.51
CA SER A 684 -12.45 20.64 19.60
C SER A 684 -11.77 21.05 20.91
N VAL A 685 -10.58 20.53 21.21
CA VAL A 685 -9.82 20.90 22.42
C VAL A 685 -9.00 22.18 22.21
N LEU A 686 -8.29 22.32 21.08
CA LEU A 686 -7.46 23.50 20.77
C LEU A 686 -8.26 24.80 20.74
N SER A 687 -9.46 24.78 20.16
CA SER A 687 -10.37 25.95 20.11
C SER A 687 -10.79 26.46 21.50
N LYS A 688 -10.68 25.62 22.54
CA LYS A 688 -11.00 25.97 23.95
C LYS A 688 -9.74 26.25 24.78
N SER A 689 -8.55 26.06 24.22
CA SER A 689 -7.27 26.17 24.95
C SER A 689 -6.85 27.62 25.18
N GLN A 690 -6.26 27.92 26.34
CA GLN A 690 -5.68 29.24 26.64
C GLN A 690 -4.18 29.31 26.30
N SER A 691 -3.74 28.50 25.33
CA SER A 691 -2.33 28.20 24.99
C SER A 691 -1.56 29.34 24.32
N GLY A 692 -2.25 30.40 23.87
CA GLY A 692 -1.67 31.50 23.11
C GLY A 692 -1.17 31.12 21.71
N LEU A 693 -1.63 29.98 21.18
CA LEU A 693 -1.32 29.51 19.82
C LEU A 693 -2.22 30.14 18.74
N LEU A 694 -3.46 30.43 19.12
CA LEU A 694 -4.54 30.86 18.24
C LEU A 694 -5.07 32.22 18.71
N SER A 695 -5.50 33.08 17.78
CA SER A 695 -6.26 34.26 18.16
C SER A 695 -7.67 33.88 18.60
N ILE A 696 -8.36 34.75 19.34
CA ILE A 696 -9.76 34.55 19.76
C ILE A 696 -10.67 34.33 18.52
N GLN A 697 -10.35 34.95 17.39
CA GLN A 697 -11.06 34.74 16.12
C GLN A 697 -10.77 33.37 15.51
N ASP A 698 -9.51 32.92 15.50
CA ASP A 698 -9.14 31.58 15.03
C ASP A 698 -9.80 30.47 15.89
N GLN A 699 -9.87 30.69 17.21
CA GLN A 699 -10.53 29.79 18.16
C GLN A 699 -12.03 29.64 17.88
N ASP A 700 -12.73 30.76 17.72
CA ASP A 700 -14.16 30.82 17.40
C ASP A 700 -14.49 30.18 16.04
N ILE A 701 -13.63 30.38 15.03
CA ILE A 701 -13.74 29.69 13.74
C ILE A 701 -13.48 28.18 13.91
N LEU A 702 -12.40 27.79 14.59
CA LEU A 702 -12.03 26.39 14.81
C LEU A 702 -13.11 25.62 15.58
N GLN A 703 -13.76 26.25 16.55
CA GLN A 703 -14.85 25.63 17.32
C GLN A 703 -16.05 25.30 16.42
N ARG A 704 -16.41 26.18 15.47
CA ARG A 704 -17.47 25.91 14.48
C ARG A 704 -17.10 24.80 13.50
N ILE A 705 -15.83 24.73 13.09
CA ILE A 705 -15.34 23.68 12.19
C ILE A 705 -15.39 22.33 12.93
N ALA A 706 -14.76 22.22 14.10
CA ALA A 706 -14.71 21.01 14.92
C ALA A 706 -16.10 20.43 15.23
N HIS A 707 -17.07 21.30 15.54
CA HIS A 707 -18.46 20.88 15.78
C HIS A 707 -19.09 20.19 14.57
N ARG A 708 -18.94 20.77 13.37
CA ARG A 708 -19.47 20.20 12.11
C ARG A 708 -18.70 18.96 11.67
N GLU A 709 -17.39 18.93 11.89
CA GLU A 709 -16.56 17.75 11.64
C GLU A 709 -17.02 16.57 12.51
N LEU A 710 -17.18 16.76 13.82
CA LEU A 710 -17.59 15.70 14.74
C LEU A 710 -19.02 15.21 14.47
N GLU A 711 -19.98 16.10 14.21
CA GLU A 711 -21.34 15.69 13.80
C GLU A 711 -21.36 14.87 12.50
N GLY A 712 -20.58 15.29 11.50
CA GLY A 712 -20.46 14.56 10.24
C GLY A 712 -19.74 13.21 10.41
N LEU A 713 -18.66 13.19 11.20
CA LEU A 713 -17.89 11.97 11.44
C LEU A 713 -18.68 10.96 12.26
N GLU A 714 -19.52 11.38 13.22
CA GLU A 714 -20.42 10.45 13.92
C GLU A 714 -21.35 9.72 12.94
N LEU A 715 -21.91 10.43 11.94
CA LEU A 715 -22.72 9.82 10.89
C LEU A 715 -21.90 8.85 10.02
N CYS A 716 -20.65 9.19 9.69
CA CYS A 716 -19.74 8.28 8.98
C CYS A 716 -19.39 7.02 9.80
N TRP A 717 -19.22 7.11 11.12
CA TRP A 717 -19.01 5.95 12.00
C TRP A 717 -20.26 5.06 12.04
N ARG A 718 -21.46 5.63 12.20
CA ARG A 718 -22.75 4.89 12.17
C ARG A 718 -22.97 4.17 10.84
N GLU A 719 -22.67 4.81 9.70
CA GLU A 719 -22.75 4.16 8.37
C GLU A 719 -21.70 3.05 8.16
N LEU A 720 -20.66 2.97 9.01
CA LEU A 720 -19.64 1.92 8.98
C LEU A 720 -19.82 0.81 10.03
N GLU A 721 -20.72 0.99 11.00
CA GLU A 721 -20.97 0.04 12.11
C GLU A 721 -21.33 -1.39 11.66
N ASN A 722 -21.87 -1.54 10.45
CA ASN A 722 -22.26 -2.83 9.86
C ASN A 722 -21.16 -3.47 8.98
N ASP A 723 -20.01 -2.81 8.79
CA ASP A 723 -18.81 -3.34 8.13
C ASP A 723 -17.72 -3.50 9.20
N GLU A 724 -17.65 -4.68 9.81
CA GLU A 724 -16.72 -5.03 10.89
C GLU A 724 -15.26 -4.62 10.58
N LYS A 725 -14.84 -4.78 9.33
CA LYS A 725 -13.48 -4.43 8.88
C LYS A 725 -13.28 -2.92 8.79
N ALA A 726 -14.25 -2.19 8.26
CA ALA A 726 -14.18 -0.73 8.21
C ALA A 726 -14.33 -0.10 9.61
N TYR A 727 -15.21 -0.64 10.46
CA TYR A 727 -15.42 -0.15 11.82
C TYR A 727 -14.19 -0.34 12.71
N ALA A 728 -13.57 -1.54 12.68
CA ALA A 728 -12.30 -1.75 13.37
C ALA A 728 -11.17 -0.89 12.76
N GLY A 729 -11.23 -0.59 11.46
CA GLY A 729 -10.40 0.42 10.82
C GLY A 729 -10.58 1.81 11.42
N CYS A 730 -11.81 2.23 11.75
CA CYS A 730 -12.09 3.50 12.43
C CYS A 730 -11.44 3.54 13.83
N CYS A 731 -11.54 2.46 14.59
CA CYS A 731 -10.89 2.33 15.90
C CYS A 731 -9.36 2.44 15.78
N GLY A 732 -8.74 1.64 14.92
CA GLY A 732 -7.28 1.65 14.71
C GLY A 732 -6.75 2.98 14.19
N GLY A 733 -7.45 3.59 13.21
CA GLY A 733 -7.10 4.90 12.67
C GLY A 733 -7.21 6.03 13.70
N TYR A 734 -8.21 5.99 14.58
CA TYR A 734 -8.35 6.96 15.67
C TYR A 734 -7.19 6.86 16.65
N VAL A 735 -6.88 5.68 17.20
CA VAL A 735 -5.81 5.54 18.21
C VAL A 735 -4.44 5.87 17.61
N TRP A 736 -4.20 5.51 16.35
CA TRP A 736 -2.95 5.87 15.67
C TRP A 736 -2.78 7.39 15.54
N ALA A 737 -3.77 8.10 14.98
CA ALA A 737 -3.71 9.55 14.85
C ALA A 737 -3.69 10.27 16.21
N ALA A 738 -4.48 9.83 17.19
CA ALA A 738 -4.46 10.36 18.55
C ALA A 738 -3.07 10.24 19.20
N SER A 739 -2.39 9.10 19.02
CA SER A 739 -1.02 8.88 19.49
C SER A 739 -0.02 9.88 18.89
N GLU A 740 -0.05 10.09 17.57
CA GLU A 740 0.83 11.05 16.90
C GLU A 740 0.51 12.51 17.26
N ILE A 741 -0.78 12.85 17.44
CA ILE A 741 -1.20 14.17 17.92
C ILE A 741 -0.67 14.41 19.34
N MET A 742 -0.82 13.48 20.27
CA MET A 742 -0.35 13.66 21.66
C MET A 742 1.17 13.92 21.75
N LYS A 743 1.99 13.33 20.86
CA LYS A 743 3.44 13.62 20.78
C LYS A 743 3.78 15.08 20.43
N CYS A 744 2.82 15.84 19.90
CA CYS A 744 2.97 17.28 19.66
C CYS A 744 2.80 18.13 20.93
N PHE A 745 2.17 17.59 21.98
CA PHE A 745 1.81 18.28 23.22
C PHE A 745 2.51 17.71 24.47
N GLN A 746 3.66 17.05 24.29
CA GLN A 746 4.46 16.49 25.39
C GLN A 746 5.76 17.28 25.55
N SER A 747 5.91 17.97 26.67
CA SER A 747 7.12 18.72 27.01
C SER A 747 8.31 17.79 27.27
N MET A 748 9.29 17.81 26.35
CA MET A 748 10.62 17.27 26.63
C MET A 748 11.35 18.24 27.56
N SER A 749 11.67 17.80 28.77
CA SER A 749 12.48 18.54 29.73
C SER A 749 13.95 18.63 29.26
N LEU A 750 14.23 19.51 28.31
CA LEU A 750 15.58 19.86 27.90
C LEU A 750 16.35 20.46 29.10
N PRO A 751 17.60 20.04 29.35
CA PRO A 751 18.44 20.69 30.37
C PRO A 751 18.74 22.13 29.92
N ALA A 752 18.62 23.09 30.85
CA ALA A 752 18.88 24.49 30.54
C ALA A 752 20.35 24.73 30.19
N VAL A 753 20.62 25.08 28.93
CA VAL A 753 21.95 25.51 28.46
C VAL A 753 22.03 27.04 28.55
N PRO A 754 23.07 27.63 29.18
CA PRO A 754 23.20 29.08 29.31
C PRO A 754 23.55 29.75 27.97
N ASN A 755 23.25 31.05 27.90
CA ASN A 755 23.30 31.87 26.68
C ASN A 755 24.60 31.73 25.84
N GLY A 756 24.40 31.46 24.54
CA GLY A 756 25.16 32.12 23.49
C GLY A 756 26.32 31.35 22.84
N CYS A 757 26.01 30.56 21.81
CA CYS A 757 26.84 30.52 20.60
C CYS A 757 26.01 30.11 19.38
N ILE A 758 26.17 30.82 18.26
CA ILE A 758 25.61 30.42 16.95
C ILE A 758 26.72 29.69 16.19
N LEU A 759 26.55 28.40 15.93
CA LEU A 759 27.31 27.63 14.93
C LEU A 759 26.61 26.29 14.65
N CYS A 760 26.81 25.74 13.45
CA CYS A 760 26.13 24.52 13.00
C CYS A 760 26.47 23.30 13.87
N GLY A 761 25.45 22.60 14.37
CA GLY A 761 25.60 21.32 15.05
C GLY A 761 24.40 20.41 14.76
N LYS A 762 24.64 19.25 14.15
CA LYS A 762 23.68 18.14 14.16
C LYS A 762 23.52 17.66 15.60
N LEU A 763 22.30 17.38 16.07
CA LEU A 763 22.15 16.36 17.10
C LEU A 763 22.35 15.00 16.41
N CYS A 764 23.57 14.48 16.48
CA CYS A 764 23.81 13.07 16.23
C CYS A 764 23.28 12.29 17.44
N TYR A 765 22.51 11.21 17.24
CA TYR A 765 22.23 10.23 18.31
C TYR A 765 23.43 9.30 18.56
N GLY A 766 24.63 9.89 18.59
CA GLY A 766 25.83 9.21 19.07
C GLY A 766 25.79 9.16 20.59
N LEU A 767 25.40 8.02 21.15
CA LEU A 767 25.73 7.70 22.54
C LEU A 767 27.25 7.61 22.66
N ASP A 768 27.83 8.33 23.62
CA ASP A 768 29.27 8.24 23.89
C ASP A 768 29.63 6.86 24.42
N VAL A 769 30.82 6.36 24.07
CA VAL A 769 31.25 5.01 24.48
C VAL A 769 31.36 4.91 26.00
N GLY A 770 30.50 4.09 26.61
CA GLY A 770 30.41 3.95 28.07
C GLY A 770 29.67 5.10 28.77
N GLN A 771 28.81 5.84 28.08
CA GLN A 771 27.89 6.81 28.67
C GLN A 771 27.08 6.22 29.84
N THR A 772 26.58 7.05 30.75
CA THR A 772 25.65 6.59 31.80
C THR A 772 24.20 6.70 31.34
N ILE A 773 23.51 5.58 31.26
CA ILE A 773 22.14 5.44 30.76
C ILE A 773 21.16 5.32 31.94
N ARG A 774 20.01 5.98 31.89
CA ARG A 774 19.00 5.91 32.96
C ARG A 774 18.00 4.79 32.64
N THR A 775 17.82 3.87 33.58
CA THR A 775 16.92 2.71 33.48
C THR A 775 15.98 2.63 34.68
N SER A 776 14.96 1.77 34.61
CA SER A 776 14.05 1.45 35.72
C SER A 776 14.74 0.81 36.93
N SER A 777 15.94 0.24 36.73
CA SER A 777 16.82 -0.30 37.78
C SER A 777 17.76 0.74 38.38
N GLY A 778 17.95 1.88 37.71
CA GLY A 778 18.84 2.96 38.12
C GLY A 778 19.69 3.51 36.96
N PRO A 779 20.54 4.52 37.22
CA PRO A 779 21.54 4.96 36.25
C PRO A 779 22.69 3.94 36.13
N VAL A 780 22.84 3.33 34.96
CA VAL A 780 23.87 2.33 34.63
C VAL A 780 25.03 2.99 33.89
N SER A 781 26.24 2.95 34.45
CA SER A 781 27.45 3.41 33.78
C SER A 781 28.13 2.25 33.04
N GLY A 782 28.21 2.33 31.71
CA GLY A 782 28.88 1.32 30.88
C GLY A 782 30.40 1.51 30.76
N HIS A 783 31.00 0.84 29.78
CA HIS A 783 32.39 1.02 29.36
C HIS A 783 32.57 0.68 27.87
N ALA A 784 33.73 1.00 27.30
CA ALA A 784 34.12 0.50 25.98
C ALA A 784 34.30 -1.02 25.99
N GLY A 785 33.92 -1.68 24.90
CA GLY A 785 34.19 -3.10 24.67
C GLY A 785 35.68 -3.45 24.83
N SER A 786 35.94 -4.62 25.40
CA SER A 786 37.29 -5.16 25.60
C SER A 786 37.99 -5.54 24.28
N ILE A 787 37.21 -5.80 23.23
CA ILE A 787 37.65 -6.13 21.88
C ILE A 787 37.16 -5.01 20.94
N GLU A 788 35.85 -4.76 20.93
CA GLU A 788 35.23 -3.73 20.09
C GLU A 788 35.12 -2.39 20.81
N SER A 789 36.20 -1.61 20.74
CA SER A 789 36.31 -0.27 21.34
C SER A 789 35.23 0.75 20.92
N LYS A 790 34.45 0.45 19.87
CA LYS A 790 33.31 1.24 19.39
C LYS A 790 31.95 0.79 19.93
N VAL A 791 31.92 -0.27 20.73
CA VAL A 791 30.72 -0.77 21.42
C VAL A 791 30.75 -0.30 22.88
N SER A 792 29.60 0.17 23.37
CA SER A 792 29.37 0.33 24.81
C SER A 792 28.84 -0.97 25.38
N ALA A 793 29.57 -1.55 26.33
CA ALA A 793 29.12 -2.67 27.14
C ALA A 793 28.51 -2.17 28.45
N TYR A 794 27.36 -2.76 28.83
CA TYR A 794 26.64 -2.51 30.07
C TYR A 794 26.29 -3.85 30.69
N LEU A 795 27.18 -4.36 31.53
CA LEU A 795 27.17 -5.74 32.01
C LEU A 795 26.62 -5.85 33.45
N GLY A 796 25.89 -6.92 33.76
CA GLY A 796 25.42 -7.21 35.13
C GLY A 796 24.31 -6.29 35.65
N ILE A 797 23.39 -5.83 34.79
CA ILE A 797 22.25 -4.98 35.19
C ILE A 797 21.15 -5.84 35.84
N PRO A 798 20.77 -5.62 37.12
CA PRO A 798 19.67 -6.36 37.74
C PRO A 798 18.32 -5.98 37.12
N TYR A 799 17.53 -6.98 36.72
CA TYR A 799 16.16 -6.79 36.21
C TYR A 799 15.08 -7.30 37.17
N ALA A 800 15.43 -8.23 38.06
CA ALA A 800 14.58 -8.77 39.13
C ALA A 800 15.24 -8.61 40.51
N GLN A 801 14.45 -8.71 41.58
CA GLN A 801 14.96 -8.83 42.94
C GLN A 801 15.77 -10.14 43.08
N PRO A 802 16.81 -10.18 43.93
CA PRO A 802 17.56 -11.41 44.18
C PRO A 802 16.62 -12.53 44.68
N PRO A 803 16.49 -13.68 43.99
CA PRO A 803 15.53 -14.74 44.31
C PRO A 803 15.97 -15.61 45.50
N VAL A 804 16.40 -14.97 46.58
CA VAL A 804 17.01 -15.59 47.78
C VAL A 804 16.00 -15.76 48.92
N GLY A 805 16.24 -16.76 49.77
CA GLY A 805 15.46 -16.99 50.98
C GLY A 805 13.96 -17.15 50.67
N LYS A 806 13.13 -16.20 51.10
CA LYS A 806 11.68 -16.21 50.83
C LYS A 806 11.29 -16.10 49.36
N LEU A 807 12.15 -15.55 48.50
CA LEU A 807 11.92 -15.46 47.06
C LEU A 807 12.46 -16.69 46.30
N ARG A 808 13.16 -17.61 46.98
CA ARG A 808 13.61 -18.87 46.36
C ARG A 808 12.39 -19.73 46.02
N PHE A 809 12.42 -20.30 44.81
CA PHE A 809 11.31 -21.02 44.15
C PHE A 809 10.09 -20.16 43.78
N MET A 810 10.03 -18.87 44.16
CA MET A 810 8.89 -18.01 43.84
C MET A 810 9.02 -17.37 42.45
N PRO A 811 7.92 -16.93 41.81
CA PRO A 811 7.95 -16.01 40.68
C PRO A 811 8.85 -14.79 40.96
N PRO A 812 9.58 -14.26 39.97
CA PRO A 812 10.48 -13.14 40.18
C PRO A 812 9.74 -11.82 40.41
N GLU A 813 10.20 -11.03 41.38
CA GLU A 813 9.73 -9.66 41.59
C GLU A 813 10.57 -8.67 40.78
N LYS A 814 9.95 -7.65 40.17
CA LYS A 814 10.66 -6.65 39.35
C LYS A 814 11.65 -5.82 40.17
N TYR A 815 12.87 -5.65 39.66
CA TYR A 815 13.82 -4.71 40.27
C TYR A 815 13.47 -3.28 39.89
N HIS A 816 13.36 -2.43 40.90
CA HIS A 816 13.25 -0.98 40.74
C HIS A 816 14.25 -0.30 41.67
N GLY A 817 14.96 0.69 41.13
CA GLY A 817 16.03 1.35 41.84
C GLY A 817 16.47 2.65 41.19
N ASP A 818 17.12 3.48 42.01
CA ASP A 818 17.61 4.83 41.70
C ASP A 818 19.10 4.99 42.07
N LYS A 819 19.72 3.95 42.63
CA LYS A 819 21.16 3.87 42.91
C LYS A 819 21.97 3.63 41.62
N PRO A 820 23.17 4.21 41.47
CA PRO A 820 24.05 3.92 40.34
C PRO A 820 24.50 2.46 40.26
N ILE A 821 24.47 1.90 39.05
CA ILE A 821 24.91 0.54 38.73
C ILE A 821 26.20 0.63 37.91
N SER A 822 27.23 -0.13 38.32
CA SER A 822 28.51 -0.21 37.61
C SER A 822 28.48 -1.34 36.59
N GLY A 823 28.12 -1.01 35.34
CA GLY A 823 27.90 -1.96 34.25
C GLY A 823 29.19 -2.58 33.67
N LYS A 824 30.14 -2.99 34.50
CA LYS A 824 31.55 -3.30 34.14
C LYS A 824 31.94 -4.78 34.13
N SER A 825 31.04 -5.65 34.58
CA SER A 825 31.30 -7.08 34.74
C SER A 825 30.00 -7.83 34.57
N VAL A 826 30.03 -8.94 33.81
CA VAL A 826 28.92 -9.90 33.80
C VAL A 826 28.67 -10.35 35.23
N GLY A 827 27.41 -10.46 35.65
CA GLY A 827 27.07 -10.92 36.99
C GLY A 827 27.35 -12.42 37.19
N ASP A 828 27.13 -12.91 38.41
CA ASP A 828 27.24 -14.33 38.72
C ASP A 828 26.22 -15.16 37.92
N ALA A 829 26.60 -16.39 37.58
CA ALA A 829 25.72 -17.41 37.03
C ALA A 829 24.71 -17.89 38.08
N CYS A 830 23.48 -18.21 37.66
CA CYS A 830 22.53 -18.91 38.52
C CYS A 830 23.07 -20.29 38.90
N PRO A 831 22.85 -20.80 40.14
CA PRO A 831 23.40 -22.08 40.55
C PRO A 831 22.89 -23.21 39.65
N ALA A 832 23.81 -24.09 39.24
CA ALA A 832 23.60 -25.07 38.19
C ALA A 832 24.29 -26.40 38.52
N ASN A 833 23.72 -27.51 38.06
CA ASN A 833 24.35 -28.83 38.16
C ASN A 833 25.14 -29.10 36.86
N THR A 834 26.25 -28.38 36.71
CA THR A 834 27.09 -28.42 35.50
C THR A 834 27.60 -29.83 35.19
N GLN A 835 27.79 -30.14 33.91
CA GLN A 835 28.20 -31.47 33.42
C GLN A 835 29.50 -32.02 34.06
N PHE A 836 30.33 -31.14 34.64
CA PHE A 836 31.58 -31.49 35.31
C PHE A 836 31.55 -31.30 36.85
N ALA A 837 30.39 -30.96 37.45
CA ALA A 837 30.23 -30.68 38.88
C ALA A 837 30.62 -31.87 39.76
N ALA A 838 30.31 -33.09 39.31
CA ALA A 838 30.62 -34.34 40.02
C ALA A 838 32.13 -34.58 40.24
N ARG A 839 33.01 -33.86 39.53
CA ARG A 839 34.47 -33.84 39.80
C ARG A 839 35.01 -32.43 40.04
N GLY A 840 34.18 -31.56 40.60
CA GLY A 840 34.56 -30.24 41.08
C GLY A 840 34.76 -29.17 39.99
N ASN A 841 34.18 -29.36 38.80
CA ASN A 841 34.37 -28.49 37.63
C ASN A 841 35.86 -28.29 37.28
N ASP A 842 36.61 -29.39 37.20
CA ASP A 842 37.96 -29.41 36.63
C ASP A 842 38.08 -30.55 35.61
N LEU A 843 38.38 -30.20 34.35
CA LEU A 843 38.59 -31.16 33.26
C LEU A 843 39.83 -32.05 33.51
N ASN A 844 40.80 -31.61 34.32
CA ASN A 844 41.96 -32.44 34.69
C ASN A 844 41.58 -33.65 35.55
N ASN A 845 40.38 -33.66 36.16
CA ASN A 845 39.85 -34.80 36.90
C ASN A 845 39.16 -35.85 35.99
N TYR A 846 39.18 -35.67 34.67
CA TYR A 846 38.60 -36.57 33.67
C TYR A 846 39.67 -37.20 32.78
N ASP A 847 39.43 -38.41 32.27
CA ASP A 847 40.35 -39.05 31.34
C ASP A 847 40.12 -38.50 29.91
N MET A 848 40.85 -37.44 29.60
CA MET A 848 40.77 -36.75 28.31
C MET A 848 41.15 -37.63 27.12
N ALA A 849 41.87 -38.74 27.33
CA ALA A 849 42.22 -39.67 26.26
C ALA A 849 41.01 -40.51 25.78
N LEU A 850 40.01 -40.75 26.65
CA LEU A 850 38.77 -41.44 26.26
C LEU A 850 37.91 -40.63 25.28
N ALA A 851 38.04 -39.30 25.29
CA ALA A 851 37.23 -38.39 24.48
C ALA A 851 37.94 -37.90 23.20
N ASN A 852 39.23 -38.21 23.02
CA ASN A 852 40.04 -37.88 21.82
C ASN A 852 39.97 -36.38 21.41
N LEU A 853 39.89 -35.48 22.40
CA LEU A 853 39.62 -34.05 22.17
C LEU A 853 40.82 -33.31 21.59
N THR A 854 40.55 -32.36 20.69
CA THR A 854 41.51 -31.36 20.22
C THR A 854 41.70 -30.26 21.28
N ALA A 855 42.74 -29.42 21.12
CA ALA A 855 42.89 -28.20 21.92
C ALA A 855 41.65 -27.29 21.83
N GLN A 856 41.01 -27.22 20.65
CA GLN A 856 39.73 -26.55 20.46
C GLN A 856 38.63 -27.18 21.30
N GLY A 857 38.46 -28.50 21.23
CA GLY A 857 37.44 -29.24 21.98
C GLY A 857 37.56 -29.03 23.48
N ILE A 858 38.79 -28.99 24.01
CA ILE A 858 39.05 -28.66 25.42
C ILE A 858 38.62 -27.21 25.74
N ALA A 859 38.96 -26.24 24.90
CA ALA A 859 38.57 -24.84 25.11
C ALA A 859 37.04 -24.65 25.05
N THR A 860 36.41 -25.14 23.99
CA THR A 860 34.96 -25.08 23.76
C THR A 860 34.17 -25.75 24.88
N LEU A 861 34.53 -26.98 25.28
CA LEU A 861 33.83 -27.69 26.34
C LEU A 861 34.11 -27.10 27.73
N SER A 862 35.26 -26.45 27.93
CA SER A 862 35.55 -25.74 29.19
C SER A 862 34.66 -24.51 29.39
N ASP A 863 34.37 -23.77 28.31
CA ASP A 863 33.53 -22.57 28.36
C ASP A 863 32.03 -22.91 28.39
N LEU A 864 31.53 -23.68 27.41
CA LEU A 864 30.10 -24.01 27.28
C LEU A 864 29.54 -24.75 28.52
N PHE A 865 30.36 -25.54 29.22
CA PHE A 865 29.98 -26.24 30.46
C PHE A 865 30.48 -25.56 31.74
N GLN A 866 30.78 -24.26 31.67
CA GLN A 866 30.90 -23.36 32.82
C GLN A 866 31.99 -23.77 33.83
N VAL A 867 33.08 -24.39 33.36
CA VAL A 867 34.18 -24.91 34.21
C VAL A 867 34.81 -23.84 35.10
N LYS A 868 34.71 -22.56 34.71
CA LYS A 868 35.27 -21.41 35.43
C LYS A 868 34.22 -20.42 35.96
N ALA A 869 32.93 -20.75 35.88
CA ALA A 869 31.86 -19.81 36.25
C ALA A 869 31.78 -19.58 37.77
N THR A 870 31.34 -18.38 38.16
CA THR A 870 31.01 -18.04 39.55
C THR A 870 29.51 -18.12 39.77
N PHE A 871 29.08 -18.80 40.84
CA PHE A 871 27.68 -19.13 41.09
C PHE A 871 27.12 -18.40 42.32
N SER A 872 25.99 -17.73 42.13
CA SER A 872 25.23 -17.02 43.18
C SER A 872 23.74 -17.13 42.90
N GLU A 873 22.91 -17.18 43.94
CA GLU A 873 21.45 -17.04 43.77
C GLU A 873 21.05 -15.62 43.34
N ASP A 874 21.89 -14.61 43.62
CA ASP A 874 21.71 -13.24 43.12
C ASP A 874 22.20 -13.14 41.66
N CYS A 875 21.50 -13.84 40.77
CA CYS A 875 21.91 -14.04 39.39
C CYS A 875 21.02 -13.37 38.34
N LEU A 876 19.87 -12.76 38.72
CA LEU A 876 18.87 -12.25 37.78
C LEU A 876 19.26 -10.88 37.18
N ASN A 877 20.34 -10.92 36.41
CA ASN A 877 20.94 -9.80 35.71
C ASN A 877 21.00 -10.02 34.19
N LEU A 878 21.17 -8.91 33.46
CA LEU A 878 21.30 -8.88 32.01
C LEU A 878 22.46 -7.98 31.55
N ASN A 879 22.89 -8.19 30.32
CA ASN A 879 24.02 -7.50 29.69
C ASN A 879 23.56 -6.89 28.38
N VAL A 880 23.97 -5.65 28.08
CA VAL A 880 23.60 -4.91 26.85
C VAL A 880 24.86 -4.44 26.13
N TRP A 881 24.94 -4.68 24.83
CA TRP A 881 26.01 -4.21 23.94
C TRP A 881 25.42 -3.25 22.89
N VAL A 882 25.94 -2.02 22.83
CA VAL A 882 25.43 -0.94 21.97
C VAL A 882 26.53 -0.43 21.03
N PRO A 883 26.40 -0.58 19.69
CA PRO A 883 27.38 -0.07 18.75
C PRO A 883 27.21 1.44 18.52
N THR A 884 28.31 2.15 18.29
CA THR A 884 28.31 3.59 18.00
C THR A 884 28.15 3.89 16.50
N GLY A 885 27.38 4.94 16.19
CA GLY A 885 26.96 5.26 14.81
C GLY A 885 25.70 4.49 14.40
N GLY A 886 25.57 4.18 13.11
CA GLY A 886 24.51 3.32 12.59
C GLY A 886 23.11 3.93 12.55
N GLU A 887 22.08 3.08 12.64
CA GLU A 887 20.66 3.46 12.77
C GLU A 887 20.39 4.20 14.10
N ASP A 888 19.64 5.31 14.11
CA ASP A 888 19.36 6.09 15.33
C ASP A 888 18.53 5.32 16.38
N LEU A 889 17.70 4.37 15.95
CA LEU A 889 16.94 3.43 16.79
C LEU A 889 17.18 2.01 16.25
N LYS A 890 18.09 1.26 16.87
CA LYS A 890 18.61 -0.02 16.33
C LYS A 890 17.68 -1.19 16.64
N ALA A 891 17.62 -2.17 15.74
CA ALA A 891 17.00 -3.46 16.05
C ALA A 891 17.73 -4.16 17.22
N VAL A 892 16.98 -4.92 18.02
CA VAL A 892 17.45 -5.49 19.28
C VAL A 892 17.33 -7.01 19.24
N MET A 893 18.44 -7.70 19.44
CA MET A 893 18.50 -9.16 19.52
C MET A 893 18.65 -9.58 20.99
N ILE A 894 17.65 -10.30 21.52
CA ILE A 894 17.56 -10.71 22.93
C ILE A 894 17.81 -12.21 23.03
N TYR A 895 18.94 -12.62 23.62
CA TYR A 895 19.39 -14.01 23.66
C TYR A 895 19.02 -14.74 24.96
N ILE A 896 18.48 -15.95 24.81
CA ILE A 896 18.30 -16.95 25.87
C ILE A 896 19.31 -18.09 25.65
N TYR A 897 20.17 -18.35 26.63
CA TYR A 897 21.15 -19.45 26.52
C TYR A 897 20.51 -20.85 26.67
N GLY A 898 21.18 -21.82 26.05
CA GLY A 898 20.96 -23.26 26.27
C GLY A 898 21.67 -23.79 27.50
N GLY A 899 21.50 -25.09 27.76
CA GLY A 899 22.03 -25.78 28.95
C GLY A 899 21.03 -26.75 29.60
N SER A 900 20.23 -27.46 28.79
CA SER A 900 19.29 -28.51 29.23
C SER A 900 18.34 -28.13 30.39
N TYR A 901 18.07 -26.83 30.57
CA TYR A 901 17.35 -26.25 31.72
C TYR A 901 18.00 -26.44 33.11
N ASN A 902 19.18 -27.07 33.21
CA ASN A 902 19.90 -27.33 34.47
C ASN A 902 21.25 -26.59 34.59
N SER A 903 21.66 -25.94 33.51
CA SER A 903 22.93 -25.22 33.35
C SER A 903 22.82 -24.12 32.29
N GLY A 904 23.92 -23.44 32.01
CA GLY A 904 23.98 -22.23 31.18
C GLY A 904 24.11 -20.95 32.00
N SER A 905 24.73 -19.91 31.41
CA SER A 905 24.82 -18.55 31.98
C SER A 905 25.33 -17.55 30.95
N THR A 906 25.15 -16.26 31.23
CA THR A 906 25.75 -15.17 30.44
C THR A 906 27.28 -15.01 30.61
N GLN A 907 27.92 -15.78 31.52
CA GLN A 907 29.38 -15.79 31.69
C GLN A 907 30.12 -16.59 30.60
N ILE A 908 29.40 -17.37 29.79
CA ILE A 908 29.96 -18.19 28.70
C ILE A 908 30.46 -17.25 27.59
N GLY A 909 31.74 -17.32 27.27
CA GLY A 909 32.43 -16.43 26.31
C GLY A 909 31.89 -16.49 24.88
N TYR A 910 31.27 -17.61 24.48
CA TYR A 910 30.54 -17.73 23.21
C TYR A 910 29.44 -16.67 23.02
N TYR A 911 28.93 -16.05 24.10
CA TYR A 911 27.81 -15.11 24.09
C TYR A 911 28.21 -13.63 24.31
N ASP A 912 29.47 -13.23 24.06
CA ASP A 912 29.86 -11.82 24.08
C ASP A 912 29.29 -11.07 22.87
N GLY A 913 28.35 -10.16 23.10
CA GLY A 913 27.64 -9.43 22.05
C GLY A 913 28.45 -8.38 21.29
N GLN A 914 29.73 -8.15 21.63
CA GLN A 914 30.57 -7.11 21.02
C GLN A 914 30.62 -7.16 19.50
N HIS A 915 31.02 -8.30 18.92
CA HIS A 915 31.20 -8.42 17.47
C HIS A 915 29.87 -8.35 16.71
N LEU A 916 28.86 -9.12 17.11
CA LEU A 916 27.53 -9.08 16.52
C LEU A 916 26.92 -7.67 16.53
N ALA A 917 27.11 -6.91 17.63
CA ALA A 917 26.69 -5.52 17.70
C ALA A 917 27.46 -4.62 16.72
N ALA A 918 28.80 -4.69 16.72
CA ALA A 918 29.67 -3.84 15.90
C ALA A 918 29.55 -4.12 14.39
N GLU A 919 29.48 -5.39 14.01
CA GLU A 919 29.59 -5.86 12.63
C GLU A 919 28.26 -5.75 11.87
N GLN A 920 27.11 -5.79 12.57
CA GLN A 920 25.77 -5.75 11.95
C GLN A 920 24.91 -4.54 12.34
N ASP A 921 25.40 -3.64 13.19
CA ASP A 921 24.68 -2.45 13.66
C ASP A 921 23.32 -2.81 14.32
N VAL A 922 23.39 -3.65 15.35
CA VAL A 922 22.26 -4.08 16.20
C VAL A 922 22.62 -3.92 17.66
N ILE A 923 21.62 -3.80 18.55
CA ILE A 923 21.85 -3.93 19.98
C ILE A 923 21.68 -5.39 20.37
N VAL A 924 22.66 -5.94 21.06
CA VAL A 924 22.61 -7.30 21.58
C VAL A 924 22.31 -7.25 23.08
N VAL A 925 21.40 -8.10 23.53
CA VAL A 925 21.10 -8.32 24.95
C VAL A 925 21.21 -9.81 25.23
N ASN A 926 21.82 -10.19 26.35
CA ASN A 926 21.66 -11.54 26.92
C ASN A 926 21.36 -11.42 28.43
N PHE A 927 20.75 -12.45 29.02
CA PHE A 927 20.34 -12.41 30.42
C PHE A 927 20.37 -13.78 31.10
N ASN A 928 20.51 -13.79 32.42
CA ASN A 928 20.42 -14.98 33.26
C ASN A 928 18.98 -15.25 33.68
N TYR A 929 18.60 -16.53 33.71
CA TYR A 929 17.36 -17.05 34.29
C TYR A 929 17.67 -18.25 35.18
N ARG A 930 16.83 -18.53 36.19
CA ARG A 930 17.05 -19.67 37.09
C ARG A 930 16.92 -21.00 36.35
N VAL A 931 17.78 -21.93 36.73
CA VAL A 931 17.91 -23.28 36.16
C VAL A 931 17.78 -24.34 37.26
N ASP A 932 17.64 -25.60 36.84
CA ASP A 932 17.50 -26.78 37.70
C ASP A 932 16.36 -26.59 38.72
N ILE A 933 16.46 -27.17 39.92
CA ILE A 933 15.48 -27.03 41.00
C ILE A 933 15.15 -25.58 41.37
N LEU A 934 16.01 -24.59 41.08
CA LEU A 934 15.71 -23.18 41.39
C LEU A 934 14.78 -22.53 40.35
N GLY A 935 14.78 -23.02 39.11
CA GLY A 935 13.98 -22.50 37.99
C GLY A 935 12.81 -23.40 37.56
N PHE A 936 12.88 -24.69 37.84
CA PHE A 936 11.98 -25.72 37.31
C PHE A 936 11.68 -26.82 38.35
N HIS A 937 11.48 -26.42 39.62
CA HIS A 937 11.21 -27.31 40.75
C HIS A 937 10.04 -28.27 40.56
N GLY A 938 9.00 -27.90 39.77
CA GLY A 938 7.83 -28.76 39.53
C GLY A 938 7.14 -29.21 40.82
N ASP A 939 7.07 -28.31 41.82
CA ASP A 939 6.43 -28.51 43.12
C ASP A 939 4.90 -28.57 42.96
N PRO A 940 4.24 -29.71 43.29
CA PRO A 940 2.83 -29.93 42.97
C PRO A 940 1.85 -29.06 43.79
N GLU A 941 2.31 -28.36 44.83
CA GLU A 941 1.50 -27.42 45.62
C GLU A 941 1.71 -25.96 45.19
N SER A 942 2.53 -25.70 44.15
CA SER A 942 2.79 -24.36 43.60
C SER A 942 1.90 -24.06 42.39
N GLU A 943 1.32 -22.85 42.33
CA GLU A 943 0.57 -22.38 41.15
C GLU A 943 1.46 -22.16 39.91
N ASN A 944 2.79 -22.12 40.07
CA ASN A 944 3.74 -22.09 38.96
C ASN A 944 4.86 -23.11 39.18
N HIS A 945 5.10 -23.95 38.18
CA HIS A 945 6.11 -25.01 38.23
C HIS A 945 7.47 -24.59 37.64
N ASN A 946 7.52 -23.47 36.91
CA ASN A 946 8.62 -23.08 36.04
C ASN A 946 9.02 -21.59 36.20
N PRO A 947 9.37 -21.09 37.41
CA PRO A 947 9.75 -19.69 37.61
C PRO A 947 10.90 -19.21 36.70
N GLY A 948 11.74 -20.11 36.18
CA GLY A 948 12.75 -19.79 35.15
C GLY A 948 12.17 -19.25 33.83
N PHE A 949 10.94 -19.62 33.44
CA PHE A 949 10.25 -19.00 32.30
C PHE A 949 9.66 -17.62 32.64
N LEU A 950 9.34 -17.38 33.91
CA LEU A 950 8.91 -16.06 34.39
C LEU A 950 10.09 -15.08 34.48
N ASP A 951 11.28 -15.56 34.86
CA ASP A 951 12.55 -14.81 34.80
C ASP A 951 12.79 -14.30 33.37
N GLN A 952 12.69 -15.20 32.38
CA GLN A 952 12.81 -14.84 30.95
C GLN A 952 11.78 -13.80 30.51
N ARG A 953 10.51 -13.93 30.92
CA ARG A 953 9.47 -12.94 30.62
C ARG A 953 9.81 -11.56 31.21
N LEU A 954 10.24 -11.52 32.47
CA LEU A 954 10.56 -10.28 33.16
C LEU A 954 11.82 -9.59 32.59
N ALA A 955 12.80 -10.35 32.11
CA ALA A 955 13.94 -9.82 31.36
C ALA A 955 13.51 -9.16 30.04
N VAL A 956 12.63 -9.82 29.27
CA VAL A 956 12.08 -9.27 28.01
C VAL A 956 11.24 -8.02 28.26
N GLU A 957 10.46 -7.98 29.36
CA GLU A 957 9.75 -6.77 29.80
C GLU A 957 10.71 -5.64 30.19
N TRP A 958 11.80 -5.94 30.89
CA TRP A 958 12.84 -4.95 31.19
C TRP A 958 13.43 -4.36 29.91
N VAL A 959 13.73 -5.19 28.90
CA VAL A 959 14.26 -4.73 27.61
C VAL A 959 13.24 -3.82 26.91
N ARG A 960 11.97 -4.23 26.81
CA ARG A 960 10.89 -3.38 26.25
C ARG A 960 10.83 -2.01 26.93
N ASP A 961 10.89 -1.99 28.25
CA ASP A 961 10.73 -0.77 29.05
C ASP A 961 11.96 0.16 28.98
N ASN A 962 13.17 -0.38 28.76
CA ASN A 962 14.43 0.36 28.93
C ASN A 962 15.27 0.55 27.66
N ILE A 963 15.19 -0.34 26.66
CA ILE A 963 16.21 -0.41 25.59
C ILE A 963 16.25 0.85 24.71
N ARG A 964 15.17 1.64 24.68
CA ARG A 964 15.14 2.95 24.00
C ARG A 964 16.16 3.94 24.58
N ALA A 965 16.46 3.86 25.87
CA ALA A 965 17.49 4.68 26.50
C ALA A 965 18.91 4.30 26.04
N PHE A 966 19.09 3.08 25.53
CA PHE A 966 20.33 2.57 24.93
C PHE A 966 20.38 2.77 23.40
N GLY A 967 19.43 3.50 22.80
CA GLY A 967 19.35 3.67 21.34
C GLY A 967 18.72 2.49 20.60
N GLY A 968 18.01 1.60 21.31
CA GLY A 968 17.28 0.48 20.72
C GLY A 968 15.85 0.84 20.33
N ASP A 969 15.28 0.04 19.45
CA ASP A 969 13.91 0.15 18.97
C ASP A 969 13.00 -0.89 19.66
N PRO A 970 12.10 -0.48 20.58
CA PRO A 970 11.14 -1.40 21.21
C PRO A 970 10.15 -2.04 20.24
N ALA A 971 10.04 -1.57 18.99
CA ALA A 971 9.24 -2.19 17.94
C ALA A 971 10.02 -3.21 17.08
N ARG A 972 11.35 -3.34 17.27
CA ARG A 972 12.21 -4.30 16.57
C ARG A 972 13.03 -5.17 17.53
N LEU A 973 12.37 -5.62 18.59
CA LEU A 973 12.86 -6.68 19.47
C LEU A 973 12.71 -8.04 18.75
N THR A 974 13.76 -8.86 18.75
CA THR A 974 13.77 -10.25 18.27
C THR A 974 14.29 -11.14 19.39
N LEU A 975 13.49 -12.12 19.82
CA LEU A 975 13.90 -13.09 20.82
C LEU A 975 14.59 -14.26 20.10
N PHE A 976 15.79 -14.60 20.53
CA PHE A 976 16.54 -15.74 20.00
C PHE A 976 17.19 -16.56 21.10
N GLY A 977 17.58 -17.79 20.78
CA GLY A 977 18.16 -18.71 21.74
C GLY A 977 18.51 -20.03 21.09
N GLN A 978 19.37 -20.77 21.76
CA GLN A 978 19.92 -22.03 21.27
C GLN A 978 19.62 -23.19 22.25
N SER A 979 19.36 -24.40 21.74
CA SER A 979 19.08 -25.60 22.56
C SER A 979 17.86 -25.39 23.48
N ALA A 980 18.00 -25.59 24.80
CA ALA A 980 17.00 -25.24 25.81
C ALA A 980 16.57 -23.76 25.76
N GLY A 981 17.44 -22.85 25.31
CA GLY A 981 17.10 -21.46 25.01
C GLY A 981 16.21 -21.33 23.77
N SER A 982 16.45 -22.12 22.72
CA SER A 982 15.57 -22.18 21.53
C SER A 982 14.19 -22.75 21.86
N ALA A 983 14.15 -23.80 22.67
CA ALA A 983 12.90 -24.31 23.21
C ALA A 983 12.21 -23.27 24.11
N SER A 984 12.96 -22.51 24.92
CA SER A 984 12.43 -21.38 25.72
C SER A 984 11.81 -20.28 24.85
N VAL A 985 12.43 -19.89 23.73
CA VAL A 985 11.87 -18.94 22.74
C VAL A 985 10.49 -19.41 22.25
N ASP A 986 10.33 -20.72 22.04
CA ASP A 986 9.07 -21.28 21.58
C ASP A 986 8.04 -21.44 22.71
N HIS A 987 8.45 -21.88 23.91
CA HIS A 987 7.61 -21.89 25.12
C HIS A 987 7.06 -20.49 25.40
N TYR A 988 7.88 -19.45 25.27
CA TYR A 988 7.46 -18.05 25.33
C TYR A 988 6.39 -17.76 24.27
N GLY A 989 6.59 -18.20 23.03
CA GLY A 989 5.65 -18.08 21.92
C GLY A 989 4.28 -18.73 22.16
N TYR A 990 4.19 -19.84 22.90
CA TYR A 990 2.91 -20.42 23.33
C TYR A 990 2.31 -19.67 24.53
N SER A 991 3.12 -19.39 25.56
CA SER A 991 2.69 -18.79 26.83
C SER A 991 2.14 -17.36 26.65
N TYR A 992 2.81 -16.56 25.82
CA TYR A 992 2.51 -15.15 25.60
C TYR A 992 1.92 -14.90 24.21
N ALA A 993 1.13 -15.85 23.68
CA ALA A 993 0.61 -15.84 22.31
C ALA A 993 -0.11 -14.55 21.88
N SER A 994 -0.75 -13.84 22.83
CA SER A 994 -1.49 -12.59 22.62
C SER A 994 -0.73 -11.31 22.96
N ASP A 995 0.37 -11.40 23.70
CA ASP A 995 1.27 -10.28 24.03
C ASP A 995 2.73 -10.77 24.00
N PRO A 996 3.29 -11.05 22.81
CA PRO A 996 4.62 -11.62 22.71
C PRO A 996 5.76 -10.61 22.98
N ILE A 997 5.47 -9.31 23.11
CA ILE A 997 6.41 -8.17 23.20
C ILE A 997 7.36 -8.01 21.99
N VAL A 998 7.90 -9.10 21.46
CA VAL A 998 8.84 -9.13 20.34
C VAL A 998 8.14 -9.22 18.97
N SER A 999 8.89 -8.94 17.91
CA SER A 999 8.39 -8.90 16.52
C SER A 999 8.84 -10.07 15.63
N GLY A 1000 9.63 -10.98 16.18
CA GLY A 1000 10.10 -12.19 15.49
C GLY A 1000 10.88 -13.11 16.44
N PHE A 1001 11.00 -14.37 16.03
CA PHE A 1001 11.73 -15.40 16.76
C PHE A 1001 12.86 -16.01 15.92
N ILE A 1002 14.00 -16.31 16.54
CA ILE A 1002 15.03 -17.18 15.96
C ILE A 1002 15.25 -18.37 16.89
N MET A 1003 15.18 -19.59 16.35
CA MET A 1003 15.20 -20.84 17.09
C MET A 1003 16.31 -21.76 16.60
N GLU A 1004 17.43 -21.75 17.30
CA GLU A 1004 18.64 -22.52 17.00
C GLU A 1004 18.60 -23.88 17.71
N SER A 1005 18.36 -24.95 16.96
CA SER A 1005 18.59 -26.33 17.43
C SER A 1005 17.75 -26.71 18.68
N GLY A 1006 16.46 -26.35 18.70
CA GLY A 1006 15.48 -26.79 19.73
C GLY A 1006 14.07 -26.20 19.51
N ALA A 1007 13.01 -26.87 20.01
CA ALA A 1007 11.61 -26.41 19.90
C ALA A 1007 10.71 -26.94 21.04
N ALA A 1008 9.62 -26.24 21.37
CA ALA A 1008 8.76 -26.58 22.51
C ALA A 1008 7.76 -27.70 22.17
N GLY A 1009 7.75 -28.78 22.93
CA GLY A 1009 6.73 -29.84 22.82
C GLY A 1009 6.77 -30.72 21.57
N PHE A 1010 7.75 -30.52 20.67
CA PHE A 1010 7.99 -31.37 19.50
C PHE A 1010 9.18 -32.34 19.67
N GLY A 1011 9.69 -32.48 20.90
CA GLY A 1011 10.68 -33.49 21.30
C GLY A 1011 10.04 -34.52 22.23
N ARG A 1012 10.45 -34.50 23.51
CA ARG A 1012 9.76 -35.24 24.59
C ARG A 1012 8.58 -34.43 25.13
N PRO A 1013 7.45 -35.07 25.51
CA PRO A 1013 6.41 -34.41 26.31
C PRO A 1013 6.95 -33.93 27.66
N LEU A 1014 6.40 -32.83 28.18
CA LEU A 1014 6.75 -32.36 29.53
C LEU A 1014 6.14 -33.30 30.60
N PRO A 1015 6.83 -33.54 31.72
CA PRO A 1015 6.21 -34.16 32.89
C PRO A 1015 5.09 -33.27 33.45
N LEU A 1016 4.07 -33.87 34.07
CA LEU A 1016 2.97 -33.13 34.70
C LEU A 1016 3.45 -32.29 35.88
N ASN A 1017 4.45 -32.77 36.62
CA ASN A 1017 5.19 -32.07 37.66
C ASN A 1017 6.48 -32.88 37.96
N ASN A 1018 7.36 -32.33 38.80
CA ASN A 1018 8.58 -33.01 39.26
C ASN A 1018 8.44 -33.48 40.72
N ALA A 1019 7.21 -33.82 41.16
CA ALA A 1019 6.88 -34.03 42.57
C ALA A 1019 7.72 -35.12 43.26
N GLU A 1020 8.03 -36.22 42.57
CA GLU A 1020 8.88 -37.29 43.11
C GLU A 1020 10.31 -36.78 43.39
N ALA A 1021 10.89 -36.02 42.46
CA ALA A 1021 12.21 -35.41 42.63
C ALA A 1021 12.21 -34.33 43.73
N TRP A 1022 11.17 -33.48 43.76
CA TRP A 1022 10.99 -32.43 44.77
C TRP A 1022 10.91 -33.01 46.20
N TYR A 1023 10.04 -34.01 46.41
CA TYR A 1023 9.92 -34.68 47.72
C TYR A 1023 11.15 -35.54 48.05
N SER A 1024 11.85 -36.09 47.06
CA SER A 1024 13.13 -36.80 47.24
C SER A 1024 14.23 -35.87 47.77
N VAL A 1025 14.39 -34.68 47.18
CA VAL A 1025 15.30 -33.63 47.67
C VAL A 1025 14.90 -33.15 49.07
N SER A 1026 13.62 -32.86 49.27
CA SER A 1026 13.10 -32.39 50.57
C SER A 1026 13.30 -33.40 51.69
N SER A 1027 13.03 -34.68 51.44
CA SER A 1027 13.28 -35.78 52.38
C SER A 1027 14.77 -35.93 52.68
N THR A 1028 15.63 -35.91 51.65
CA THR A 1028 17.09 -36.00 51.77
C THR A 1028 17.68 -34.87 52.63
N LEU A 1029 17.08 -33.67 52.57
CA LEU A 1029 17.49 -32.52 53.37
C LEU A 1029 16.84 -32.45 54.77
N GLY A 1030 16.00 -33.41 55.13
CA GLY A 1030 15.28 -33.45 56.40
C GLY A 1030 14.15 -32.42 56.51
N CYS A 1031 13.65 -31.91 55.37
CA CYS A 1031 12.50 -31.01 55.29
C CYS A 1031 11.15 -31.74 55.19
N GLY A 1032 11.18 -33.06 54.97
CA GLY A 1032 9.99 -33.93 54.96
C GLY A 1032 9.34 -34.08 53.58
N THR A 1033 8.16 -34.68 53.57
CA THR A 1033 7.32 -34.98 52.40
C THR A 1033 5.87 -34.55 52.69
N ASN A 1034 5.00 -34.61 51.68
CA ASN A 1034 3.54 -34.46 51.81
C ASN A 1034 2.91 -35.26 52.98
N ASP A 1035 3.44 -36.45 53.27
CA ASP A 1035 2.94 -37.32 54.35
C ASP A 1035 3.53 -36.99 55.74
N THR A 1036 4.58 -36.16 55.81
CA THR A 1036 5.41 -36.01 57.03
C THR A 1036 5.67 -34.57 57.47
N ALA A 1037 5.39 -33.57 56.63
CA ALA A 1037 5.49 -32.14 56.95
C ALA A 1037 4.32 -31.36 56.32
N SER A 1038 3.94 -30.21 56.89
CA SER A 1038 3.03 -29.30 56.19
C SER A 1038 3.77 -28.62 55.03
N TYR A 1039 3.07 -28.32 53.93
CA TYR A 1039 3.69 -27.66 52.78
C TYR A 1039 4.40 -26.33 53.14
N PRO A 1040 3.80 -25.41 53.93
CA PRO A 1040 4.50 -24.21 54.39
C PRO A 1040 5.77 -24.49 55.21
N ASP A 1041 5.79 -25.54 56.05
CA ASP A 1041 6.99 -25.91 56.83
C ASP A 1041 8.09 -26.49 55.93
N MET A 1042 7.70 -27.33 54.97
CA MET A 1042 8.58 -27.94 53.97
C MET A 1042 9.25 -26.87 53.09
N LEU A 1043 8.45 -26.00 52.46
CA LEU A 1043 8.94 -24.89 51.64
C LEU A 1043 9.82 -23.95 52.48
N SER A 1044 9.38 -23.58 53.69
CA SER A 1044 10.18 -22.74 54.58
C SER A 1044 11.46 -23.43 55.06
N CYS A 1045 11.55 -24.75 55.05
CA CYS A 1045 12.79 -25.49 55.32
C CYS A 1045 13.73 -25.44 54.10
N LEU A 1046 13.23 -25.74 52.90
CA LEU A 1046 13.99 -25.69 51.64
C LEU A 1046 14.53 -24.29 51.33
N GLN A 1047 13.75 -23.24 51.63
CA GLN A 1047 14.16 -21.83 51.51
C GLN A 1047 15.28 -21.40 52.49
N LYS A 1048 15.64 -22.22 53.49
CA LYS A 1048 16.71 -21.94 54.47
C LYS A 1048 18.01 -22.71 54.22
N LYS A 1049 18.03 -23.65 53.27
CA LYS A 1049 19.21 -24.45 52.92
C LYS A 1049 20.24 -23.63 52.14
N ASP A 1050 21.51 -24.01 52.18
CA ASP A 1050 22.49 -23.50 51.21
C ASP A 1050 22.18 -24.11 49.83
N PHE A 1051 22.40 -23.38 48.74
CA PHE A 1051 22.15 -23.93 47.40
C PHE A 1051 23.04 -25.16 47.12
N LYS A 1052 24.24 -25.27 47.70
CA LYS A 1052 25.10 -26.45 47.54
C LYS A 1052 24.53 -27.67 48.27
N GLU A 1053 23.79 -27.49 49.37
CA GLU A 1053 23.02 -28.57 49.99
C GLU A 1053 21.87 -29.01 49.08
N LEU A 1054 21.10 -28.06 48.53
CA LEU A 1054 20.01 -28.34 47.58
C LEU A 1054 20.51 -29.14 46.38
N PHE A 1055 21.58 -28.68 45.73
CA PHE A 1055 22.13 -29.34 44.54
C PHE A 1055 22.78 -30.69 44.86
N ALA A 1056 23.45 -30.85 46.02
CA ALA A 1056 23.96 -32.15 46.45
C ALA A 1056 22.83 -33.17 46.73
N ALA A 1057 21.66 -32.69 47.18
CA ALA A 1057 20.49 -33.53 47.44
C ALA A 1057 19.68 -33.92 46.17
N ILE A 1058 19.96 -33.29 45.00
CA ILE A 1058 19.37 -33.72 43.72
C ILE A 1058 19.76 -35.16 43.40
N GLY A 1059 21.02 -35.54 43.65
CA GLY A 1059 21.49 -36.91 43.43
C GLY A 1059 21.36 -37.34 41.97
N SER A 1060 20.50 -38.34 41.70
CA SER A 1060 20.19 -38.84 40.36
C SER A 1060 18.88 -38.32 39.78
N ASN A 1061 18.21 -37.38 40.45
CA ASN A 1061 17.05 -36.69 39.91
C ASN A 1061 17.49 -35.66 38.84
N SER A 1062 16.54 -35.14 38.06
CA SER A 1062 16.77 -34.03 37.13
C SER A 1062 15.55 -33.11 37.12
N PHE A 1063 15.76 -31.81 37.27
CA PHE A 1063 14.69 -30.81 37.16
C PHE A 1063 14.70 -30.15 35.79
N GLY A 1064 13.50 -29.85 35.29
CA GLY A 1064 13.25 -29.28 33.97
C GLY A 1064 11.75 -28.97 33.79
N PRO A 1065 11.36 -28.29 32.70
CA PRO A 1065 10.02 -27.75 32.54
C PRO A 1065 8.91 -28.77 32.73
N SER A 1066 7.92 -28.43 33.56
CA SER A 1066 6.71 -29.21 33.82
C SER A 1066 5.47 -28.53 33.24
N VAL A 1067 4.38 -29.28 33.10
CA VAL A 1067 3.06 -28.71 32.76
C VAL A 1067 2.52 -27.90 33.93
N ASP A 1068 2.18 -26.63 33.74
CA ASP A 1068 1.42 -25.80 34.68
C ASP A 1068 0.19 -25.13 34.03
N GLY A 1069 0.05 -25.20 32.71
CA GLY A 1069 -1.02 -24.54 31.95
C GLY A 1069 -0.85 -23.02 31.80
N ILE A 1070 0.28 -22.46 32.24
CA ILE A 1070 0.60 -21.02 32.22
C ILE A 1070 1.84 -20.77 31.35
N THR A 1071 2.88 -21.55 31.60
CA THR A 1071 4.22 -21.47 30.98
C THR A 1071 4.65 -22.79 30.31
N GLY A 1072 4.14 -23.92 30.80
CA GLY A 1072 4.33 -25.26 30.26
C GLY A 1072 3.00 -25.94 30.00
N PHE A 1073 2.80 -26.45 28.79
CA PHE A 1073 1.56 -27.08 28.33
C PHE A 1073 1.72 -28.60 28.10
N ASP A 1074 0.61 -29.32 28.07
CA ASP A 1074 0.53 -30.77 27.86
C ASP A 1074 0.49 -31.15 26.37
N ASP A 1075 -0.31 -30.45 25.55
CA ASP A 1075 -0.52 -30.75 24.12
C ASP A 1075 -0.20 -29.56 23.20
N TYR A 1076 1.10 -29.32 23.00
CA TYR A 1076 1.60 -28.34 22.00
C TYR A 1076 1.10 -28.61 20.57
N PRO A 1077 0.97 -29.86 20.08
CA PRO A 1077 0.31 -30.16 18.80
C PRO A 1077 -1.14 -29.65 18.72
N ALA A 1078 -1.95 -29.78 19.77
CA ALA A 1078 -3.31 -29.25 19.80
C ALA A 1078 -3.35 -27.72 19.87
N LEU A 1079 -2.49 -27.09 20.69
CA LEU A 1079 -2.34 -25.63 20.71
C LEU A 1079 -1.96 -25.09 19.33
N SER A 1080 -0.98 -25.73 18.68
CA SER A 1080 -0.52 -25.41 17.33
C SER A 1080 -1.66 -25.49 16.32
N LYS A 1081 -2.37 -26.62 16.28
CA LYS A 1081 -3.52 -26.86 15.40
C LYS A 1081 -4.68 -25.89 15.63
N ALA A 1082 -4.80 -25.34 16.85
CA ALA A 1082 -5.78 -24.33 17.21
C ALA A 1082 -5.30 -22.88 16.95
N GLY A 1083 -4.05 -22.67 16.48
CA GLY A 1083 -3.45 -21.34 16.32
C GLY A 1083 -3.11 -20.63 17.63
N LYS A 1084 -3.08 -21.36 18.76
CA LYS A 1084 -2.79 -20.82 20.11
C LYS A 1084 -1.29 -20.69 20.36
N PHE A 1085 -0.64 -19.86 19.54
CA PHE A 1085 0.76 -19.47 19.66
C PHE A 1085 0.95 -18.11 18.98
N ALA A 1086 2.00 -17.37 19.34
CA ALA A 1086 2.28 -16.04 18.79
C ALA A 1086 2.45 -16.10 17.26
N GLN A 1087 1.59 -15.38 16.53
CA GLN A 1087 1.52 -15.39 15.07
C GLN A 1087 2.60 -14.49 14.42
N LEU A 1088 3.85 -14.73 14.79
CA LEU A 1088 5.03 -13.95 14.40
C LEU A 1088 5.92 -14.69 13.37
N PRO A 1089 6.83 -13.98 12.69
CA PRO A 1089 7.86 -14.59 11.86
C PRO A 1089 8.80 -15.46 12.68
N LEU A 1090 9.31 -16.51 12.03
CA LEU A 1090 10.24 -17.47 12.62
C LEU A 1090 11.38 -17.79 11.65
N LEU A 1091 12.62 -17.70 12.14
CA LEU A 1091 13.77 -18.40 11.59
C LEU A 1091 14.07 -19.59 12.50
N THR A 1092 14.21 -20.81 11.97
CA THR A 1092 14.57 -21.98 12.80
C THR A 1092 15.51 -22.92 12.06
N GLY A 1093 16.27 -23.73 12.77
CA GLY A 1093 17.10 -24.75 12.16
C GLY A 1093 17.73 -25.69 13.16
N ASN A 1094 18.63 -26.53 12.66
CA ASN A 1094 19.37 -27.52 13.43
C ASN A 1094 20.73 -27.76 12.77
N ASN A 1095 21.70 -28.27 13.52
CA ASN A 1095 23.01 -28.63 12.98
C ASN A 1095 22.97 -30.04 12.36
N ASP A 1096 23.85 -30.33 11.40
CA ASP A 1096 23.79 -31.58 10.64
C ASP A 1096 24.15 -32.82 11.49
N PHE A 1097 25.00 -32.65 12.51
CA PHE A 1097 25.47 -33.71 13.39
C PHE A 1097 25.48 -33.30 14.87
N GLU A 1098 24.33 -32.84 15.36
CA GLU A 1098 24.07 -32.39 16.75
C GLU A 1098 24.81 -33.23 17.82
N THR A 1099 24.73 -34.55 17.70
CA THR A 1099 25.27 -35.51 18.67
C THR A 1099 26.79 -35.52 18.79
N GLY A 1100 27.51 -34.85 17.88
CA GLY A 1100 28.94 -34.63 17.98
C GLY A 1100 29.38 -33.91 19.27
N ALA A 1101 28.53 -33.09 19.90
CA ALA A 1101 28.85 -32.51 21.21
C ALA A 1101 28.74 -33.54 22.35
N TYR A 1102 27.75 -34.42 22.26
CA TYR A 1102 27.34 -35.33 23.35
C TYR A 1102 28.22 -36.59 23.44
N ILE A 1103 28.75 -37.07 22.31
CA ILE A 1103 29.67 -38.22 22.24
C ILE A 1103 30.87 -38.09 23.21
N PRO A 1104 31.71 -37.03 23.14
CA PRO A 1104 32.84 -36.88 24.04
C PRO A 1104 32.40 -36.61 25.50
N ILE A 1105 31.28 -35.94 25.73
CA ILE A 1105 30.76 -35.69 27.08
C ILE A 1105 30.41 -36.99 27.81
N VAL A 1106 29.74 -37.92 27.10
CA VAL A 1106 29.40 -39.24 27.64
C VAL A 1106 30.67 -40.10 27.82
N ALA A 1107 31.64 -39.99 26.91
CA ALA A 1107 32.95 -40.66 27.03
C ALA A 1107 33.78 -40.18 28.24
N LEU A 1108 33.86 -38.87 28.49
CA LEU A 1108 34.52 -38.31 29.68
C LEU A 1108 33.88 -38.85 30.97
N ASN A 1109 32.55 -38.98 30.99
CA ASN A 1109 31.81 -39.53 32.12
C ASN A 1109 31.88 -41.08 32.22
N GLY A 1110 32.71 -41.73 31.39
CA GLY A 1110 33.05 -43.15 31.52
C GLY A 1110 32.04 -44.11 30.86
N ALA A 1111 31.18 -43.61 29.99
CA ALA A 1111 30.18 -44.39 29.26
C ALA A 1111 30.34 -44.25 27.75
N THR A 1112 29.75 -45.16 26.98
CA THR A 1112 29.65 -45.07 25.52
C THR A 1112 28.26 -45.50 25.07
N GLN A 1113 27.89 -45.11 23.85
CA GLN A 1113 26.64 -45.49 23.19
C GLN A 1113 26.94 -45.80 21.72
N ASP A 1114 26.14 -46.66 21.10
CA ASP A 1114 26.30 -47.02 19.69
C ASP A 1114 25.81 -45.93 18.72
N HIS A 1115 26.07 -46.15 17.43
CA HIS A 1115 25.72 -45.20 16.36
C HIS A 1115 24.20 -45.04 16.17
N GLU A 1116 23.40 -46.08 16.41
CA GLU A 1116 21.94 -46.03 16.25
C GLU A 1116 21.31 -45.18 17.35
N TYR A 1117 21.78 -45.32 18.60
CA TYR A 1117 21.44 -44.42 19.70
C TYR A 1117 21.66 -42.95 19.32
N TRP A 1118 22.84 -42.60 18.77
CA TRP A 1118 23.16 -41.22 18.42
C TRP A 1118 22.35 -40.68 17.23
N VAL A 1119 22.06 -41.50 16.22
CA VAL A 1119 21.16 -41.11 15.11
C VAL A 1119 19.75 -40.87 15.61
N ASN A 1120 19.23 -41.75 16.48
CA ASN A 1120 17.89 -41.61 17.03
C ASN A 1120 17.79 -40.38 17.95
N TYR A 1121 18.74 -40.17 18.85
CA TYR A 1121 18.80 -39.01 19.75
C TYR A 1121 18.90 -37.68 18.97
N GLY A 1122 19.78 -37.59 17.95
CA GLY A 1122 19.90 -36.39 17.11
C GLY A 1122 18.63 -36.04 16.34
N ASN A 1123 17.89 -37.06 15.89
CA ASN A 1123 16.60 -36.88 15.23
C ASN A 1123 15.49 -36.49 16.22
N SER A 1124 15.37 -37.17 17.37
CA SER A 1124 14.27 -37.00 18.31
C SER A 1124 14.34 -35.70 19.13
N GLU A 1125 15.54 -35.27 19.53
CA GLU A 1125 15.69 -34.09 20.39
C GLU A 1125 15.88 -32.78 19.59
N PHE A 1126 16.28 -32.84 18.30
CA PHE A 1126 16.63 -31.63 17.53
C PHE A 1126 16.00 -31.57 16.12
N ALA A 1127 16.39 -32.48 15.20
CA ALA A 1127 16.09 -32.30 13.77
C ALA A 1127 14.59 -32.44 13.44
N CYS A 1128 13.92 -33.43 14.03
CA CYS A 1128 12.47 -33.61 13.87
C CYS A 1128 11.65 -32.53 14.60
N PRO A 1129 11.96 -32.11 15.84
CA PRO A 1129 11.32 -30.94 16.47
C PRO A 1129 11.37 -29.68 15.60
N ALA A 1130 12.54 -29.31 15.06
CA ALA A 1130 12.70 -28.14 14.21
C ALA A 1130 11.88 -28.25 12.91
N GLY A 1131 11.83 -29.45 12.30
CA GLY A 1131 10.99 -29.73 11.13
C GLY A 1131 9.49 -29.64 11.42
N ALA A 1132 9.03 -30.25 12.52
CA ALA A 1132 7.63 -30.19 12.95
C ALA A 1132 7.21 -28.73 13.23
N ARG A 1133 8.03 -27.98 13.96
CA ARG A 1133 7.74 -26.59 14.32
C ARG A 1133 7.72 -25.63 13.13
N ALA A 1134 8.62 -25.82 12.16
CA ALA A 1134 8.60 -25.07 10.90
C ALA A 1134 7.34 -25.37 10.07
N ASN A 1135 6.89 -26.63 10.05
CA ASN A 1135 5.65 -27.04 9.37
C ASN A 1135 4.40 -26.44 10.03
N VAL A 1136 4.38 -26.27 11.36
CA VAL A 1136 3.32 -25.52 12.07
C VAL A 1136 3.24 -24.09 11.55
N SER A 1137 4.34 -23.31 11.58
CA SER A 1137 4.33 -21.92 11.09
C SER A 1137 3.96 -21.83 9.60
N ALA A 1138 4.47 -22.75 8.76
CA ALA A 1138 4.12 -22.81 7.34
C ALA A 1138 2.62 -23.06 7.11
N SER A 1139 2.00 -23.99 7.85
CA SER A 1139 0.58 -24.32 7.71
C SER A 1139 -0.36 -23.20 8.17
N HIS A 1140 0.12 -22.30 9.04
CA HIS A 1140 -0.57 -21.08 9.47
C HIS A 1140 -0.30 -19.86 8.57
N ASN A 1141 0.43 -20.03 7.45
CA ASN A 1141 0.84 -18.99 6.50
C ASN A 1141 1.75 -17.90 7.11
N LEU A 1142 2.44 -18.21 8.22
CA LEU A 1142 3.39 -17.28 8.83
C LEU A 1142 4.69 -17.20 8.02
N PRO A 1143 5.42 -16.06 8.06
CA PRO A 1143 6.77 -15.98 7.51
C PRO A 1143 7.72 -16.94 8.25
N ILE A 1144 8.08 -18.03 7.59
CA ILE A 1144 8.97 -19.06 8.11
C ILE A 1144 10.17 -19.24 7.18
N TRP A 1145 11.37 -19.34 7.75
CA TRP A 1145 12.58 -19.80 7.08
C TRP A 1145 13.20 -20.92 7.90
N ARG A 1146 13.70 -21.96 7.23
CA ARG A 1146 14.34 -23.10 7.89
C ARG A 1146 15.76 -23.27 7.36
N TYR A 1147 16.74 -23.36 8.25
CA TYR A 1147 18.13 -23.68 7.91
C TYR A 1147 18.55 -25.07 8.40
N ARG A 1148 19.64 -25.59 7.84
CA ARG A 1148 20.44 -26.69 8.40
C ARG A 1148 21.92 -26.35 8.24
N TRP A 1149 22.69 -26.46 9.31
CA TRP A 1149 24.09 -26.00 9.39
C TRP A 1149 25.09 -27.15 9.22
N PHE A 1150 26.05 -26.97 8.32
CA PHE A 1150 27.05 -27.98 7.93
C PHE A 1150 28.50 -27.53 8.20
N GLY A 1151 28.71 -26.48 8.99
CA GLY A 1151 30.04 -25.90 9.21
C GLY A 1151 30.96 -26.85 9.97
N ASN A 1152 32.09 -27.21 9.36
CA ASN A 1152 33.05 -28.14 9.94
C ASN A 1152 34.50 -27.80 9.53
N PHE A 1153 35.10 -26.86 10.25
CA PHE A 1153 36.42 -26.30 9.96
C PHE A 1153 37.46 -26.84 10.96
N PRO A 1154 38.78 -26.77 10.64
CA PRO A 1154 39.81 -27.38 11.50
C PRO A 1154 39.83 -26.85 12.94
N ASN A 1155 39.47 -25.58 13.12
CA ASN A 1155 39.34 -24.85 14.38
C ASN A 1155 37.93 -24.89 15.00
N THR A 1156 36.98 -25.62 14.41
CA THR A 1156 35.68 -25.88 15.04
C THR A 1156 35.54 -27.31 15.54
N ARG A 1157 36.50 -28.21 15.25
CA ARG A 1157 36.38 -29.65 15.58
C ARG A 1157 36.71 -29.95 17.03
N LEU A 1158 35.76 -30.56 17.73
CA LEU A 1158 35.97 -31.06 19.09
C LEU A 1158 36.94 -32.26 19.11
N TYR A 1159 36.84 -33.14 18.11
CA TYR A 1159 37.67 -34.33 17.90
C TYR A 1159 37.66 -34.71 16.41
N THR A 1160 38.64 -35.48 15.94
CA THR A 1160 38.94 -35.64 14.50
C THR A 1160 38.89 -37.07 13.95
N ASN A 1161 38.65 -38.09 14.80
CA ASN A 1161 38.55 -39.48 14.36
C ASN A 1161 37.56 -40.30 15.22
N PRO A 1162 36.34 -40.61 14.71
CA PRO A 1162 35.70 -39.98 13.56
C PRO A 1162 35.55 -38.46 13.80
N ASP A 1163 35.30 -37.69 12.74
CA ASP A 1163 35.26 -36.23 12.85
C ASP A 1163 34.00 -35.73 13.60
N SER A 1164 34.13 -34.69 14.43
CA SER A 1164 33.02 -34.16 15.24
C SER A 1164 31.96 -33.40 14.44
N GLY A 1165 32.17 -33.14 13.15
CA GLY A 1165 31.14 -32.59 12.26
C GLY A 1165 30.65 -31.18 12.65
N ALA A 1166 29.43 -30.86 12.21
CA ALA A 1166 28.65 -29.72 12.69
C ALA A 1166 27.89 -30.14 13.96
N TRP A 1167 28.58 -30.09 15.11
CA TRP A 1167 28.07 -30.48 16.43
C TRP A 1167 27.09 -29.46 17.02
N HIS A 1168 26.28 -29.86 18.01
CA HIS A 1168 25.33 -28.98 18.69
C HIS A 1168 26.01 -27.76 19.33
N CYS A 1169 25.53 -26.54 19.06
CA CYS A 1169 26.16 -25.24 19.40
C CYS A 1169 27.31 -24.77 18.48
N SER A 1170 27.69 -25.52 17.43
CA SER A 1170 28.74 -25.10 16.49
C SER A 1170 28.39 -23.90 15.61
N GLU A 1171 27.10 -23.59 15.46
CA GLU A 1171 26.59 -22.44 14.71
C GLU A 1171 26.76 -21.11 15.48
N ILE A 1172 26.72 -21.17 16.81
CA ILE A 1172 26.74 -19.99 17.70
C ILE A 1172 27.97 -19.13 17.43
N ALA A 1173 29.16 -19.72 17.38
CA ALA A 1173 30.39 -18.95 17.23
C ALA A 1173 30.51 -18.20 15.88
N PHE A 1174 29.70 -18.55 14.89
CA PHE A 1174 29.57 -17.85 13.61
C PHE A 1174 28.52 -16.73 13.65
N ILE A 1175 27.47 -16.89 14.46
CA ILE A 1175 26.47 -15.85 14.73
C ILE A 1175 27.06 -14.76 15.64
N TRP A 1176 27.95 -15.13 16.56
CA TRP A 1176 28.50 -14.22 17.57
C TRP A 1176 29.93 -13.73 17.26
N ASN A 1177 30.68 -14.41 16.37
CA ASN A 1177 32.12 -14.20 16.12
C ASN A 1177 32.98 -14.38 17.38
N THR A 1178 32.82 -15.52 18.05
CA THR A 1178 33.35 -15.82 19.41
C THR A 1178 34.10 -17.15 19.49
N LEU A 1179 34.67 -17.65 18.38
CA LEU A 1179 35.50 -18.86 18.41
C LEU A 1179 36.74 -18.68 19.33
N PRO A 1180 37.01 -19.61 20.27
CA PRO A 1180 38.25 -19.62 21.02
C PRO A 1180 39.48 -19.66 20.10
N ALA A 1181 40.50 -18.85 20.39
CA ALA A 1181 41.76 -18.82 19.66
C ALA A 1181 42.95 -19.11 20.60
N GLY A 1182 43.99 -19.78 20.11
CA GLY A 1182 45.16 -20.12 20.91
C GLY A 1182 46.28 -20.84 20.13
N PRO A 1183 47.46 -21.08 20.75
CA PRO A 1183 48.66 -21.56 20.02
C PRO A 1183 48.54 -22.96 19.38
N GLU A 1184 47.61 -23.78 19.86
CA GLU A 1184 47.35 -25.15 19.37
C GLU A 1184 46.01 -25.26 18.62
N ILE A 1185 45.31 -24.13 18.44
CA ILE A 1185 44.07 -24.02 17.68
C ILE A 1185 44.42 -23.51 16.26
N PRO A 1186 43.94 -24.14 15.18
CA PRO A 1186 44.15 -23.62 13.83
C PRO A 1186 43.55 -22.22 13.65
N ALA A 1187 44.14 -21.40 12.77
CA ALA A 1187 43.55 -20.11 12.42
C ALA A 1187 42.35 -20.27 11.47
N ASP A 1188 41.42 -19.32 11.51
CA ASP A 1188 40.25 -19.21 10.64
C ASP A 1188 40.61 -19.42 9.16
N THR A 1189 39.77 -20.15 8.44
CA THR A 1189 39.91 -20.34 6.99
C THR A 1189 39.15 -19.26 6.19
N GLU A 1190 39.58 -18.94 4.98
CA GLU A 1190 38.93 -17.89 4.15
C GLU A 1190 37.43 -18.15 3.90
N ALA A 1191 37.06 -19.42 3.68
CA ALA A 1191 35.67 -19.83 3.51
C ALA A 1191 34.85 -19.66 4.80
N GLU A 1192 35.45 -19.93 5.95
CA GLU A 1192 34.85 -19.80 7.28
C GLU A 1192 34.55 -18.34 7.64
N VAL A 1193 35.50 -17.43 7.39
CA VAL A 1193 35.29 -15.98 7.53
C VAL A 1193 34.15 -15.51 6.62
N SER A 1194 34.13 -15.94 5.35
CA SER A 1194 33.05 -15.61 4.41
C SER A 1194 31.68 -16.14 4.85
N ILE A 1195 31.64 -17.34 5.45
CA ILE A 1195 30.43 -17.96 5.99
C ILE A 1195 29.97 -17.25 7.26
N ARG A 1196 30.89 -16.84 8.14
CA ARG A 1196 30.61 -16.05 9.35
C ARG A 1196 29.89 -14.75 9.04
N GLU A 1197 30.47 -13.92 8.15
CA GLU A 1197 29.83 -12.67 7.68
C GLU A 1197 28.41 -12.91 7.13
N TYR A 1198 28.19 -14.03 6.45
CA TYR A 1198 26.92 -14.36 5.82
C TYR A 1198 25.85 -14.82 6.83
N VAL A 1199 26.22 -15.67 7.79
CA VAL A 1199 25.29 -16.18 8.82
C VAL A 1199 24.93 -15.07 9.81
N GLN A 1200 25.93 -14.37 10.32
CA GLN A 1200 25.73 -13.23 11.24
C GLN A 1200 24.83 -12.16 10.59
N GLY A 1201 25.10 -11.80 9.33
CA GLY A 1201 24.29 -10.83 8.60
C GLY A 1201 22.88 -11.34 8.24
N ALA A 1202 22.67 -12.64 8.06
CA ALA A 1202 21.33 -13.19 7.87
C ALA A 1202 20.49 -13.11 9.16
N TRP A 1203 21.09 -13.39 10.32
CA TRP A 1203 20.44 -13.24 11.63
C TRP A 1203 20.06 -11.78 11.89
N ALA A 1204 20.99 -10.85 11.65
CA ALA A 1204 20.71 -9.42 11.79
C ALA A 1204 19.69 -8.90 10.77
N ALA A 1205 19.69 -9.39 9.51
CA ALA A 1205 18.69 -9.04 8.51
C ALA A 1205 17.28 -9.54 8.90
N PHE A 1206 17.17 -10.73 9.52
CA PHE A 1206 15.93 -11.15 10.14
C PHE A 1206 15.53 -10.20 11.27
N ALA A 1207 16.43 -9.92 12.23
CA ALA A 1207 16.11 -9.05 13.37
C ALA A 1207 15.72 -7.61 12.97
N LYS A 1208 16.35 -7.05 11.94
CA LYS A 1208 16.05 -5.71 11.41
C LYS A 1208 14.73 -5.63 10.65
N ALA A 1209 14.28 -6.72 10.03
CA ALA A 1209 13.00 -6.78 9.31
C ALA A 1209 12.40 -8.22 9.25
N PRO A 1210 11.79 -8.73 10.34
CA PRO A 1210 11.42 -10.16 10.45
C PRO A 1210 10.46 -10.70 9.36
N TYR A 1211 9.72 -9.83 8.67
CA TYR A 1211 8.77 -10.21 7.61
C TYR A 1211 9.39 -10.29 6.20
N THR A 1212 10.51 -9.61 5.95
CA THR A 1212 11.08 -9.41 4.61
C THR A 1212 12.59 -9.54 4.51
N GLY A 1213 13.36 -9.18 5.55
CA GLY A 1213 14.81 -9.02 5.48
C GLY A 1213 15.56 -10.23 4.91
N LEU A 1214 15.19 -11.46 5.29
CA LEU A 1214 15.80 -12.67 4.72
C LEU A 1214 15.51 -12.88 3.22
N LYS A 1215 14.41 -12.35 2.66
CA LYS A 1215 14.13 -12.40 1.20
C LYS A 1215 14.99 -11.40 0.42
N GLU A 1216 15.40 -10.33 1.07
CA GLU A 1216 16.21 -9.25 0.49
C GLU A 1216 17.72 -9.47 0.74
N TYR A 1217 18.06 -10.23 1.79
CA TYR A 1217 19.43 -10.52 2.19
C TYR A 1217 20.18 -11.40 1.16
N ARG A 1218 21.27 -10.84 0.61
CA ARG A 1218 22.36 -11.49 -0.14
C ARG A 1218 21.99 -12.87 -0.75
N GLY A 1219 21.25 -12.85 -1.85
CA GLY A 1219 20.82 -14.04 -2.60
C GLY A 1219 19.38 -14.49 -2.34
N GLY A 1220 18.70 -13.91 -1.34
CA GLY A 1220 17.26 -13.99 -1.11
C GLY A 1220 16.75 -15.35 -0.66
N TRP A 1221 16.60 -15.54 0.64
CA TRP A 1221 16.14 -16.80 1.22
C TRP A 1221 14.64 -17.01 0.93
N PRO A 1222 14.24 -18.10 0.26
CA PRO A 1222 12.84 -18.40 0.06
C PRO A 1222 12.19 -18.78 1.39
N GLN A 1223 10.92 -18.38 1.57
CA GLN A 1223 10.12 -18.87 2.69
C GLN A 1223 9.93 -20.39 2.58
N TYR A 1224 10.14 -21.06 3.72
CA TYR A 1224 10.12 -22.50 3.89
C TYR A 1224 8.76 -23.09 3.48
N SER A 1225 8.82 -24.24 2.81
CA SER A 1225 7.66 -25.04 2.44
C SER A 1225 8.09 -26.48 2.23
N PRO A 1226 7.47 -27.47 2.89
CA PRO A 1226 7.86 -28.88 2.75
C PRO A 1226 7.66 -29.44 1.34
N TYR A 1227 6.92 -28.73 0.48
CA TYR A 1227 6.56 -29.18 -0.88
C TYR A 1227 7.53 -28.70 -1.98
N ARG A 1228 8.56 -27.90 -1.67
CA ARG A 1228 9.53 -27.38 -2.64
C ARG A 1228 10.92 -27.15 -2.02
N PRO A 1229 12.00 -27.12 -2.81
CA PRO A 1229 13.32 -26.71 -2.33
C PRO A 1229 13.28 -25.35 -1.64
N SER A 1230 13.57 -25.33 -0.34
CA SER A 1230 13.40 -24.16 0.53
C SER A 1230 14.09 -24.27 1.90
N LEU A 1231 14.72 -25.40 2.23
CA LEU A 1231 15.64 -25.53 3.36
C LEU A 1231 16.98 -24.90 2.98
N ILE A 1232 17.48 -23.93 3.75
CA ILE A 1232 18.77 -23.28 3.49
C ILE A 1232 19.89 -24.12 4.14
N ARG A 1233 20.83 -24.59 3.32
CA ARG A 1233 22.00 -25.38 3.76
C ARG A 1233 23.21 -24.48 3.96
N LEU A 1234 23.38 -23.99 5.18
CA LEU A 1234 24.47 -23.08 5.54
C LEU A 1234 25.79 -23.85 5.66
N ALA A 1235 26.88 -23.26 5.15
CA ALA A 1235 28.22 -23.84 5.08
C ALA A 1235 28.38 -25.17 4.30
N TYR A 1236 27.33 -25.65 3.63
CA TYR A 1236 27.39 -26.93 2.91
C TYR A 1236 28.42 -26.90 1.78
N ASN A 1237 29.37 -27.85 1.82
CA ASN A 1237 30.57 -27.88 0.97
C ASN A 1237 31.44 -26.60 1.05
N ASN A 1238 31.45 -25.92 2.20
CA ASN A 1238 32.14 -24.65 2.43
C ASN A 1238 31.69 -23.52 1.48
N VAL A 1239 30.43 -23.54 1.03
CA VAL A 1239 29.84 -22.52 0.14
C VAL A 1239 29.06 -21.47 0.94
N THR A 1240 29.43 -20.20 0.76
CA THR A 1240 28.69 -19.02 1.22
C THR A 1240 27.49 -18.73 0.31
N GLY A 1241 26.35 -18.28 0.87
CA GLY A 1241 25.19 -17.83 0.10
C GLY A 1241 23.93 -18.71 0.23
N THR A 1242 22.87 -18.33 -0.49
CA THR A 1242 21.57 -19.03 -0.48
C THR A 1242 21.63 -20.38 -1.19
N ASN A 1243 22.02 -21.43 -0.47
CA ASN A 1243 22.06 -22.81 -0.97
C ASN A 1243 20.82 -23.59 -0.54
N VAL A 1244 19.87 -23.87 -1.45
CA VAL A 1244 18.57 -24.47 -1.10
C VAL A 1244 18.48 -25.98 -1.39
N ALA A 1245 17.72 -26.70 -0.55
CA ALA A 1245 17.36 -28.11 -0.73
C ALA A 1245 15.90 -28.39 -0.38
N SER A 1246 15.37 -29.53 -0.80
CA SER A 1246 14.11 -30.07 -0.25
C SER A 1246 14.36 -30.59 1.16
N SER A 1247 13.52 -30.21 2.13
CA SER A 1247 13.74 -30.66 3.51
C SER A 1247 13.46 -32.15 3.71
N GLY A 1248 12.63 -32.77 2.86
CA GLY A 1248 12.38 -34.22 2.86
C GLY A 1248 13.62 -35.10 2.64
N ILE A 1249 14.75 -34.54 2.18
CA ILE A 1249 16.06 -35.23 2.12
C ILE A 1249 16.63 -35.46 3.53
N TYR A 1250 16.24 -34.64 4.49
CA TYR A 1250 16.71 -34.63 5.88
C TYR A 1250 15.61 -34.99 6.89
N ASP A 1251 14.34 -34.85 6.51
CA ASP A 1251 13.16 -35.10 7.35
C ASP A 1251 12.57 -36.53 7.17
N GLU A 1252 13.13 -37.39 6.31
CA GLU A 1252 12.57 -38.72 5.99
C GLU A 1252 12.35 -39.59 7.24
N SER A 1253 13.30 -39.58 8.18
CA SER A 1253 13.22 -40.27 9.47
C SER A 1253 12.19 -39.69 10.44
N CYS A 1254 11.70 -38.47 10.19
CA CYS A 1254 10.76 -37.77 11.08
C CYS A 1254 9.28 -38.10 10.79
N LEU A 1255 8.99 -38.65 9.59
CA LEU A 1255 7.63 -38.94 9.13
C LEU A 1255 6.87 -39.96 10.00
N THR A 1256 7.60 -40.79 10.74
CA THR A 1256 7.07 -41.76 11.72
C THR A 1256 6.70 -41.14 13.06
N THR A 1257 7.31 -40.01 13.42
CA THR A 1257 7.20 -39.39 14.75
C THR A 1257 6.26 -38.18 14.74
N TYR A 1258 6.33 -37.34 13.70
CA TYR A 1258 5.50 -36.14 13.56
C TYR A 1258 4.83 -36.11 12.17
N PRO A 1259 3.53 -36.45 12.06
CA PRO A 1259 2.86 -36.56 10.77
C PRO A 1259 2.63 -35.18 10.12
N VAL A 1260 3.49 -34.83 9.16
CA VAL A 1260 3.35 -33.61 8.35
C VAL A 1260 2.02 -33.65 7.60
N ALA A 1261 1.24 -32.57 7.71
CA ALA A 1261 -0.15 -32.52 7.25
C ALA A 1261 -0.27 -32.52 5.70
N ASN A 1262 -0.33 -33.72 5.11
CA ASN A 1262 -0.54 -33.93 3.68
C ASN A 1262 -1.94 -33.48 3.21
N LYS A 1263 -2.10 -32.18 2.91
CA LYS A 1263 -3.20 -31.66 2.09
C LYS A 1263 -2.87 -31.79 0.59
N CYS A 1264 -2.83 -33.02 0.11
CA CYS A 1264 -2.90 -33.30 -1.33
C CYS A 1264 -4.35 -33.34 -1.80
N CYS A 1265 -4.65 -32.61 -2.88
CA CYS A 1265 -5.78 -32.79 -3.79
C CYS A 1265 -7.21 -32.78 -3.22
N SER A 1266 -7.84 -31.60 -3.27
CA SER A 1266 -9.28 -31.46 -3.60
C SER A 1266 -9.51 -30.13 -4.31
#